data_AF-A0A353Z8L4-F1
#
_entry.id   AF-A0A353Z8L4-F1
#
_cell.length_a   1.000
_cell.length_b   1.000
_cell.length_c   1.000
_cell.angle_alpha   90.00
_cell.angle_beta   90.00
_cell.angle_gamma   90.00
#
_symmetry.space_group_name_H-M   'P 1'
#
loop_
_entity.id
_entity.type
_entity.pdbx_description
1 polymer ?
#
loop_
_entity_poly.entity_id
_entity_poly.type
_entity_poly.pdbx_seq_one_letter_code
_entity_poly.pdbx_strand_id
1 'polypeptide(L)'
;MREISRVALFGKLNPVAYRGIEAATVFCKLRGNPYVELGHWIHQLLQLQDSDLHRAIRQFNLDPARIARDITAFLDRLPRGSTSISDLSSQVEEAVERGWVYGSLMFGETQVRTGYLLVGLLKTPGLRNALLAISPEFGKINLDTLTERFEEVMQGSPENGLAASDGFDAGTPGEASGAVAPPQMGKQESLKKFTVDLTEQARSGKMDPIVGRDDEIRQVVDILMRRRQNNPILVGEAGVGKTAVVEGFAQRIARGDVPPSLKEVELRALDVGLLQAGASMKGEFEQRLRSVIDEVQASPKPVILFIDETHTLVGAGGAAGTGDAANLLKPALARGALRTIGATTFAEYKKHIEKDPALTRRFQTVTVDEPDEAKAILMMRGVASTMEKHHQVQILDEALEAAVKLSSRYIPARQLPDKSVSLLDTACARVAVSLHAVPAEVDDSRKRIEALQTELQIISREKAIGVDVTVRETDASQKIAAEQARLAELEGRWKAERELVDRLLALRSQLRAGLQPVEGTGSSLEAAAAHAAPAVASTTAATSAGLADADRTRLQAELRDVQARLAELQGEMPLILPTVDYQAVATVVGDWTGIPVGRMARNEVETILNVASLLAQRVIGQDHAMEMIAKRIQTSRAGLDNPQKPIGVFMLAGTSGVGKTETALALAEALYGGEQNLITINMSEFQEAHTVSTLKGAPPGYVGYGEGGVLTEAVRRKPYSVVLLDE
;
A
#
# COMPACT_ATOMS: atom_id res chain seq x y z
N MET A 1 11.22 -31.01 -24.36
CA MET A 1 10.06 -31.89 -24.07
C MET A 1 9.59 -31.52 -22.67
N ARG A 2 8.42 -30.96 -22.41
CA ARG A 2 7.34 -30.38 -23.23
C ARG A 2 6.71 -29.26 -22.38
N GLU A 3 6.21 -28.22 -23.05
CA GLU A 3 5.26 -27.22 -22.53
C GLU A 3 3.90 -27.87 -22.21
N ILE A 4 3.83 -28.73 -21.18
CA ILE A 4 2.55 -29.21 -20.65
C ILE A 4 2.16 -28.25 -19.53
N SER A 5 1.01 -27.59 -19.66
CA SER A 5 0.54 -26.68 -18.61
C SER A 5 0.27 -27.45 -17.33
N ARG A 6 0.65 -26.89 -16.16
CA ARG A 6 0.41 -27.49 -14.84
C ARG A 6 -1.08 -27.81 -14.64
N VAL A 7 -1.98 -26.95 -15.13
CA VAL A 7 -3.44 -27.18 -15.09
C VAL A 7 -3.81 -28.48 -15.81
N ALA A 8 -3.26 -28.73 -17.01
CA ALA A 8 -3.53 -29.95 -17.75
C ALA A 8 -2.92 -31.19 -17.07
N LEU A 9 -1.79 -31.03 -16.39
CA LEU A 9 -1.10 -32.11 -15.68
C LEU A 9 -1.84 -32.52 -14.40
N PHE A 10 -2.13 -31.56 -13.52
CA PHE A 10 -2.82 -31.82 -12.25
C PHE A 10 -4.31 -32.11 -12.43
N GLY A 11 -4.94 -31.65 -13.52
CA GLY A 11 -6.30 -32.03 -13.90
C GLY A 11 -6.45 -33.51 -14.28
N LYS A 12 -5.36 -34.28 -14.40
CA LYS A 12 -5.42 -35.74 -14.53
C LYS A 12 -5.52 -36.48 -13.20
N LEU A 13 -5.31 -35.80 -12.07
CA LEU A 13 -5.45 -36.42 -10.76
C LEU A 13 -6.92 -36.73 -10.45
N ASN A 14 -7.15 -37.80 -9.71
CA ASN A 14 -8.46 -38.05 -9.12
C ASN A 14 -8.72 -37.09 -7.93
N PRO A 15 -9.97 -36.96 -7.45
CA PRO A 15 -10.32 -36.02 -6.39
C PRO A 15 -9.60 -36.25 -5.06
N VAL A 16 -9.10 -37.45 -4.80
CA VAL A 16 -8.36 -37.79 -3.58
C VAL A 16 -6.92 -37.29 -3.66
N ALA A 17 -6.21 -37.62 -4.75
CA ALA A 17 -4.86 -37.14 -4.99
C ALA A 17 -4.82 -35.62 -5.12
N TYR A 18 -5.80 -35.04 -5.84
CA TYR A 18 -5.92 -33.59 -6.05
C TYR A 18 -6.17 -32.83 -4.73
N ARG A 19 -7.17 -33.22 -3.92
CA ARG A 19 -7.39 -32.61 -2.60
C ARG A 19 -6.20 -32.80 -1.66
N GLY A 20 -5.48 -33.92 -1.78
CA GLY A 20 -4.27 -34.18 -1.01
C GLY A 20 -3.17 -33.15 -1.28
N ILE A 21 -2.97 -32.73 -2.54
CA ILE A 21 -1.94 -31.74 -2.89
C ILE A 21 -2.37 -30.31 -2.56
N GLU A 22 -3.68 -30.01 -2.64
CA GLU A 22 -4.23 -28.75 -2.13
C GLU A 22 -3.99 -28.61 -0.61
N ALA A 23 -4.32 -29.65 0.16
CA ALA A 23 -4.05 -29.68 1.60
C ALA A 23 -2.56 -29.58 1.91
N ALA A 24 -1.70 -30.18 1.08
CA ALA A 24 -0.25 -30.12 1.24
C ALA A 24 0.30 -28.71 1.05
N THR A 25 -0.30 -27.94 0.14
CA THR A 25 0.00 -26.52 -0.07
C THR A 25 -0.32 -25.71 1.18
N VAL A 26 -1.54 -25.85 1.74
CA VAL A 26 -1.93 -25.17 2.98
C VAL A 26 -0.94 -25.50 4.10
N PHE A 27 -0.62 -26.78 4.23
CA PHE A 27 0.26 -27.29 5.28
C PHE A 27 1.70 -26.78 5.15
N CYS A 28 2.22 -26.68 3.92
CA CYS A 28 3.53 -26.07 3.64
C CYS A 28 3.59 -24.60 4.10
N LYS A 29 2.52 -23.83 3.86
CA LYS A 29 2.41 -22.42 4.31
C LYS A 29 2.46 -22.32 5.83
N LEU A 30 1.68 -23.16 6.52
CA LEU A 30 1.62 -23.18 7.99
C LEU A 30 2.98 -23.51 8.62
N ARG A 31 3.80 -24.34 7.95
CA ARG A 31 5.16 -24.67 8.41
C ARG A 31 6.23 -23.66 8.01
N GLY A 32 5.89 -22.64 7.21
CA GLY A 32 6.82 -21.62 6.73
C GLY A 32 7.90 -22.16 5.78
N ASN A 33 7.59 -23.26 5.07
CA ASN A 33 8.49 -23.86 4.10
C ASN A 33 8.34 -23.19 2.72
N PRO A 34 9.43 -22.98 1.96
CA PRO A 34 9.39 -22.23 0.70
C PRO A 34 8.77 -23.01 -0.47
N TYR A 35 8.83 -24.34 -0.47
CA TYR A 35 8.32 -25.19 -1.56
C TYR A 35 7.47 -26.35 -1.06
N VAL A 36 6.42 -26.70 -1.80
CA VAL A 36 5.60 -27.88 -1.51
C VAL A 36 6.33 -29.14 -1.99
N GLU A 37 6.97 -29.84 -1.05
CA GLU A 37 7.67 -31.12 -1.29
C GLU A 37 6.76 -32.36 -1.25
N LEU A 38 7.22 -33.47 -1.86
CA LEU A 38 6.55 -34.79 -1.80
C LEU A 38 6.20 -35.23 -0.37
N GLY A 39 7.04 -34.90 0.61
CA GLY A 39 6.79 -35.20 2.02
C GLY A 39 5.51 -34.55 2.56
N HIS A 40 5.18 -33.33 2.12
CA HIS A 40 3.93 -32.66 2.53
C HIS A 40 2.72 -33.39 1.94
N TRP A 41 2.81 -33.80 0.68
CA TRP A 41 1.71 -34.48 -0.01
C TRP A 41 1.43 -35.86 0.56
N ILE A 42 2.49 -36.68 0.76
CA ILE A 42 2.37 -37.98 1.39
C ILE A 42 1.84 -37.84 2.83
N HIS A 43 2.29 -36.83 3.58
CA HIS A 43 1.78 -36.57 4.92
C HIS A 43 0.26 -36.34 4.93
N GLN A 44 -0.26 -35.51 4.02
CA GLN A 44 -1.69 -35.24 3.93
C GLN A 44 -2.50 -36.45 3.47
N LEU A 45 -1.97 -37.23 2.51
CA LEU A 45 -2.62 -38.47 2.08
C LEU A 45 -2.73 -39.50 3.21
N LEU A 46 -1.77 -39.54 4.14
CA LEU A 46 -1.81 -40.42 5.32
C LEU A 46 -2.74 -39.93 6.44
N GLN A 47 -3.23 -38.70 6.40
CA GLN A 47 -4.26 -38.21 7.33
C GLN A 47 -5.67 -38.64 6.91
N LEU A 48 -5.84 -39.12 5.68
CA LEU A 48 -7.12 -39.66 5.21
C LEU A 48 -7.41 -40.99 5.93
N GLN A 49 -8.69 -41.33 6.07
CA GLN A 49 -9.08 -42.60 6.68
C GLN A 49 -8.66 -43.80 5.81
N ASP A 50 -8.69 -43.65 4.49
CA ASP A 50 -8.34 -44.69 3.54
C ASP A 50 -8.03 -44.11 2.15
N SER A 51 -7.11 -44.75 1.43
CA SER A 51 -6.67 -44.42 0.06
C SER A 51 -5.84 -45.57 -0.52
N ASP A 52 -5.47 -45.53 -1.79
CA ASP A 52 -4.58 -46.56 -2.38
C ASP A 52 -3.24 -46.65 -1.64
N LEU A 53 -2.72 -45.52 -1.14
CA LEU A 53 -1.52 -45.52 -0.29
C LEU A 53 -1.72 -46.34 0.99
N HIS A 54 -2.88 -46.23 1.65
CA HIS A 54 -3.20 -47.05 2.81
C HIS A 54 -3.35 -48.54 2.47
N ARG A 55 -3.91 -48.84 1.30
CA ARG A 55 -4.01 -50.22 0.80
C ARG A 55 -2.62 -50.82 0.55
N ALA A 56 -1.71 -50.06 -0.07
CA ALA A 56 -0.32 -50.46 -0.24
C ALA A 56 0.40 -50.69 1.09
N ILE A 57 0.20 -49.80 2.08
CA ILE A 57 0.80 -49.95 3.42
C ILE A 57 0.37 -51.26 4.09
N ARG A 58 -0.93 -51.59 4.04
CA ARG A 58 -1.47 -52.84 4.60
C ARG A 58 -0.97 -54.07 3.84
N GLN A 59 -1.00 -54.03 2.51
CA GLN A 59 -0.65 -55.18 1.66
C GLN A 59 0.83 -55.56 1.75
N PHE A 60 1.74 -54.57 1.81
CA PHE A 60 3.17 -54.80 1.88
C PHE A 60 3.72 -54.77 3.32
N ASN A 61 2.84 -54.71 4.32
CA ASN A 61 3.17 -54.73 5.75
C ASN A 61 4.21 -53.66 6.15
N LEU A 62 3.99 -52.43 5.67
CA LEU A 62 4.79 -51.27 6.07
C LEU A 62 4.38 -50.83 7.48
N ASP A 63 5.33 -50.39 8.29
CA ASP A 63 5.04 -49.90 9.65
C ASP A 63 4.51 -48.45 9.59
N PRO A 64 3.20 -48.20 9.87
CA PRO A 64 2.62 -46.87 9.76
C PRO A 64 3.19 -45.90 10.81
N ALA A 65 3.52 -46.40 12.01
CA ALA A 65 4.07 -45.59 13.08
C ALA A 65 5.51 -45.17 12.77
N ARG A 66 6.27 -46.00 12.04
CA ARG A 66 7.59 -45.62 11.53
C ARG A 66 7.50 -44.62 10.39
N ILE A 67 6.60 -44.82 9.42
CA ILE A 67 6.38 -43.88 8.31
C ILE A 67 5.99 -42.48 8.85
N ALA A 68 5.05 -42.41 9.80
CA ALA A 68 4.63 -41.14 10.38
C ALA A 68 5.78 -40.39 11.08
N ARG A 69 6.63 -41.12 11.81
CA ARG A 69 7.82 -40.56 12.47
C ARG A 69 8.85 -40.06 11.45
N ASP A 70 9.14 -40.88 10.43
CA ASP A 70 10.14 -40.55 9.41
C ASP A 70 9.71 -39.32 8.58
N ILE A 71 8.43 -39.24 8.20
CA ILE A 71 7.86 -38.07 7.50
C ILE A 71 7.96 -36.81 8.35
N THR A 72 7.63 -36.91 9.65
CA THR A 72 7.74 -35.76 10.56
C THR A 72 9.19 -35.27 10.65
N ALA A 73 10.15 -36.20 10.80
CA ALA A 73 11.57 -35.88 10.82
C ALA A 73 12.08 -35.31 9.49
N PHE A 74 11.56 -35.78 8.36
CA PHE A 74 11.85 -35.22 7.03
C PHE A 74 11.36 -33.77 6.93
N LEU A 75 10.11 -33.51 7.29
CA LEU A 75 9.52 -32.16 7.27
C LEU A 75 10.21 -31.20 8.24
N ASP A 76 10.71 -31.69 9.37
CA ASP A 76 11.43 -30.86 10.34
C ASP A 76 12.76 -30.33 9.83
N ARG A 77 13.43 -31.07 8.91
CA ARG A 77 14.71 -30.71 8.30
C ARG A 77 14.58 -29.69 7.15
N LEU A 78 13.37 -29.44 6.66
CA LEU A 78 13.15 -28.49 5.57
C LEU A 78 13.42 -27.05 6.03
N PRO A 79 13.97 -26.18 5.15
CA PRO A 79 14.25 -24.78 5.49
C PRO A 79 12.97 -24.02 5.86
N ARG A 80 13.07 -23.13 6.86
CA ARG A 80 11.95 -22.32 7.39
C ARG A 80 12.27 -20.83 7.27
N GLY A 81 11.22 -19.99 7.23
CA GLY A 81 11.34 -18.53 7.29
C GLY A 81 10.80 -17.78 6.06
N SER A 82 10.10 -18.46 5.15
CA SER A 82 9.43 -17.80 4.03
C SER A 82 8.07 -17.25 4.46
N THR A 83 7.79 -15.98 4.14
CA THR A 83 6.49 -15.32 4.37
C THR A 83 5.43 -15.67 3.32
N SER A 84 5.84 -16.32 2.21
CA SER A 84 4.97 -16.82 1.13
C SER A 84 5.50 -18.14 0.57
N ILE A 85 4.62 -19.01 0.05
CA ILE A 85 5.05 -20.19 -0.71
C ILE A 85 5.61 -19.70 -2.05
N SER A 86 6.79 -20.19 -2.43
CA SER A 86 7.42 -19.84 -3.69
C SER A 86 6.85 -20.65 -4.86
N ASP A 87 6.75 -21.99 -4.73
CA ASP A 87 6.18 -22.87 -5.76
C ASP A 87 6.02 -24.35 -5.30
N LEU A 88 5.52 -25.23 -6.17
CA LEU A 88 5.64 -26.70 -6.05
C LEU A 88 7.07 -27.17 -6.37
N SER A 89 7.54 -28.26 -5.74
CA SER A 89 8.85 -28.82 -6.09
C SER A 89 8.80 -29.60 -7.41
N SER A 90 9.90 -29.60 -8.17
CA SER A 90 9.98 -30.31 -9.46
C SER A 90 9.70 -31.82 -9.34
N GLN A 91 9.96 -32.40 -8.17
CA GLN A 91 9.66 -33.80 -7.88
C GLN A 91 8.16 -34.08 -7.78
N VAL A 92 7.34 -33.11 -7.33
CA VAL A 92 5.89 -33.24 -7.29
C VAL A 92 5.32 -33.25 -8.70
N GLU A 93 5.77 -32.33 -9.57
CA GLU A 93 5.35 -32.29 -10.97
C GLU A 93 5.75 -33.54 -11.72
N GLU A 94 7.01 -33.97 -11.57
CA GLU A 94 7.50 -35.20 -12.20
C GLU A 94 6.73 -36.43 -11.69
N ALA A 95 6.33 -36.47 -10.42
CA ALA A 95 5.53 -37.57 -9.88
C ALA A 95 4.14 -37.67 -10.54
N VAL A 96 3.49 -36.54 -10.83
CA VAL A 96 2.20 -36.53 -11.55
C VAL A 96 2.38 -36.94 -13.01
N GLU A 97 3.41 -36.44 -13.68
CA GLU A 97 3.73 -36.80 -15.06
C GLU A 97 4.01 -38.29 -15.18
N ARG A 98 4.86 -38.85 -14.31
CA ARG A 98 5.17 -40.28 -14.28
C ARG A 98 3.95 -41.11 -13.92
N GLY A 99 3.14 -40.67 -12.95
CA GLY A 99 1.87 -41.31 -12.60
C GLY A 99 0.92 -41.38 -13.79
N TRP A 100 0.82 -40.31 -14.59
CA TRP A 100 0.02 -40.29 -15.82
C TRP A 100 0.56 -41.22 -16.89
N VAL A 101 1.87 -41.18 -17.14
CA VAL A 101 2.50 -42.03 -18.16
C VAL A 101 2.30 -43.49 -17.83
N TYR A 102 2.51 -43.90 -16.58
CA TYR A 102 2.35 -45.30 -16.20
C TYR A 102 0.89 -45.71 -16.04
N GLY A 103 0.02 -44.83 -15.50
CA GLY A 103 -1.43 -45.04 -15.44
C GLY A 103 -2.05 -45.30 -16.82
N SER A 104 -1.75 -44.42 -17.79
CA SER A 104 -2.29 -44.53 -19.15
C SER A 104 -1.70 -45.68 -19.95
N LEU A 105 -0.37 -45.88 -19.91
CA LEU A 105 0.29 -46.89 -20.76
C LEU A 105 0.26 -48.32 -20.19
N MET A 106 0.33 -48.50 -18.86
CA MET A 106 0.34 -49.84 -18.28
C MET A 106 -1.04 -50.32 -17.86
N PHE A 107 -1.89 -49.41 -17.39
CA PHE A 107 -3.20 -49.76 -16.83
C PHE A 107 -4.37 -49.33 -17.72
N GLY A 108 -4.12 -48.60 -18.81
CA GLY A 108 -5.15 -48.17 -19.76
C GLY A 108 -6.09 -47.09 -19.21
N GLU A 109 -5.67 -46.40 -18.15
CA GLU A 109 -6.53 -45.50 -17.40
C GLU A 109 -6.46 -44.06 -17.89
N THR A 110 -7.57 -43.35 -17.72
CA THR A 110 -7.71 -41.95 -18.16
C THR A 110 -7.54 -40.94 -17.02
N GLN A 111 -7.10 -41.42 -15.85
CA GLN A 111 -6.86 -40.62 -14.64
C GLN A 111 -5.70 -41.18 -13.80
N VAL A 112 -5.20 -40.35 -12.87
CA VAL A 112 -4.10 -40.66 -11.96
C VAL A 112 -4.62 -40.74 -10.52
N ARG A 113 -4.72 -41.96 -9.99
CA ARG A 113 -5.00 -42.25 -8.57
C ARG A 113 -3.71 -42.37 -7.74
N THR A 114 -3.80 -42.33 -6.42
CA THR A 114 -2.60 -42.35 -5.57
C THR A 114 -1.78 -43.65 -5.72
N GLY A 115 -2.41 -44.76 -6.12
CA GLY A 115 -1.70 -45.98 -6.50
C GLY A 115 -0.85 -45.85 -7.77
N TYR A 116 -1.32 -45.16 -8.81
CA TYR A 116 -0.53 -44.90 -10.02
C TYR A 116 0.62 -43.92 -9.74
N LEU A 117 0.41 -42.94 -8.87
CA LEU A 117 1.49 -42.07 -8.37
C LEU A 117 2.57 -42.90 -7.69
N LEU A 118 2.19 -43.85 -6.82
CA LEU A 118 3.14 -44.73 -6.13
C LEU A 118 3.95 -45.59 -7.10
N VAL A 119 3.32 -46.13 -8.16
CA VAL A 119 4.02 -46.84 -9.23
C VAL A 119 5.01 -45.91 -9.96
N GLY A 120 4.61 -44.68 -10.26
CA GLY A 120 5.46 -43.69 -10.91
C GLY A 120 6.66 -43.26 -10.05
N LEU A 121 6.45 -43.07 -8.75
CA LEU A 121 7.49 -42.78 -7.77
C LEU A 121 8.50 -43.94 -7.69
N LEU A 122 8.04 -45.19 -7.67
CA LEU A 122 8.91 -46.37 -7.52
C LEU A 122 9.64 -46.76 -8.81
N LYS A 123 9.04 -46.56 -10.00
CA LYS A 123 9.69 -46.87 -11.30
C LYS A 123 10.71 -45.82 -11.74
N THR A 124 10.58 -44.59 -11.27
CA THR A 124 11.46 -43.49 -11.69
C THR A 124 12.63 -43.37 -10.71
N PRO A 125 13.91 -43.58 -11.13
CA PRO A 125 15.03 -43.65 -10.20
C PRO A 125 15.20 -42.43 -9.28
N GLY A 126 15.02 -41.22 -9.82
CA GLY A 126 15.11 -39.97 -9.05
C GLY A 126 14.03 -39.86 -7.97
N LEU A 127 12.76 -40.13 -8.35
CA LEU A 127 11.63 -40.10 -7.44
C LEU A 127 11.66 -41.24 -6.41
N ARG A 128 12.19 -42.41 -6.78
CA ARG A 128 12.37 -43.54 -5.86
C ARG A 128 13.35 -43.18 -4.76
N ASN A 129 14.45 -42.53 -5.11
CA ASN A 129 15.43 -42.06 -4.14
C ASN A 129 14.82 -41.00 -3.20
N ALA A 130 14.02 -40.07 -3.75
CA ALA A 130 13.28 -39.09 -2.96
C ALA A 130 12.29 -39.75 -1.98
N LEU A 131 11.53 -40.75 -2.45
CA LEU A 131 10.57 -41.48 -1.61
C LEU A 131 11.26 -42.26 -0.49
N LEU A 132 12.39 -42.91 -0.77
CA LEU A 132 13.18 -43.64 0.24
C LEU A 132 13.90 -42.70 1.22
N ALA A 133 14.23 -41.47 0.80
CA ALA A 133 14.76 -40.44 1.68
C ALA A 133 13.71 -39.92 2.68
N ILE A 134 12.42 -39.97 2.31
CA ILE A 134 11.30 -39.66 3.22
C ILE A 134 11.12 -40.77 4.24
N SER A 135 11.03 -42.04 3.81
CA SER A 135 11.06 -43.19 4.72
C SER A 135 11.61 -44.45 4.03
N PRO A 136 12.56 -45.17 4.64
CA PRO A 136 13.06 -46.44 4.13
C PRO A 136 11.99 -47.54 4.05
N GLU A 137 10.86 -47.40 4.77
CA GLU A 137 9.76 -48.37 4.76
C GLU A 137 9.15 -48.55 3.37
N PHE A 138 9.13 -47.50 2.54
CA PHE A 138 8.65 -47.59 1.15
C PHE A 138 9.48 -48.57 0.29
N GLY A 139 10.70 -48.93 0.73
CA GLY A 139 11.54 -49.93 0.06
C GLY A 139 11.03 -51.36 0.20
N LYS A 140 10.08 -51.63 1.11
CA LYS A 140 9.43 -52.95 1.26
C LYS A 140 8.41 -53.24 0.17
N ILE A 141 7.97 -52.21 -0.56
CA ILE A 141 6.98 -52.36 -1.63
C ILE A 141 7.65 -53.09 -2.80
N ASN A 142 7.17 -54.31 -3.08
CA ASN A 142 7.62 -55.05 -4.25
C ASN A 142 6.93 -54.48 -5.49
N LEU A 143 7.71 -53.82 -6.34
CA LEU A 143 7.21 -53.11 -7.51
C LEU A 143 6.54 -54.04 -8.53
N ASP A 144 7.12 -55.20 -8.79
CA ASP A 144 6.57 -56.16 -9.77
C ASP A 144 5.19 -56.64 -9.32
N THR A 145 5.05 -56.98 -8.03
CA THR A 145 3.78 -57.37 -7.41
C THR A 145 2.76 -56.23 -7.47
N LEU A 146 3.19 -55.00 -7.16
CA LEU A 146 2.31 -53.82 -7.22
C LEU A 146 1.81 -53.58 -8.65
N THR A 147 2.62 -53.79 -9.67
CA THR A 147 2.21 -53.56 -11.06
C THR A 147 1.41 -54.71 -11.67
N GLU A 148 1.77 -55.97 -11.42
CA GLU A 148 1.11 -57.14 -12.01
C GLU A 148 -0.24 -57.42 -11.35
N ARG A 149 -0.35 -57.18 -10.03
CA ARG A 149 -1.56 -57.46 -9.24
C ARG A 149 -2.21 -56.19 -8.71
N PHE A 150 -2.09 -55.09 -9.46
CA PHE A 150 -2.49 -53.76 -9.01
C PHE A 150 -3.95 -53.66 -8.54
N GLU A 151 -4.89 -54.25 -9.29
CA GLU A 151 -6.32 -54.26 -8.92
C GLU A 151 -6.60 -55.08 -7.66
N GLU A 152 -5.84 -56.14 -7.42
CA GLU A 152 -5.98 -56.94 -6.20
C GLU A 152 -5.38 -56.21 -4.99
N VAL A 153 -4.23 -55.55 -5.18
CA VAL A 153 -3.55 -54.76 -4.13
C VAL A 153 -4.41 -53.56 -3.69
N MET A 154 -5.12 -52.92 -4.62
CA MET A 154 -5.93 -51.72 -4.37
C MET A 154 -7.43 -52.02 -4.16
N GLN A 155 -7.79 -53.29 -4.04
CA GLN A 155 -9.19 -53.70 -3.94
C GLN A 155 -9.90 -53.03 -2.75
N GLY A 156 -11.08 -52.47 -3.02
CA GLY A 156 -11.91 -51.80 -2.01
C GLY A 156 -11.43 -50.41 -1.60
N SER A 157 -10.47 -49.82 -2.33
CA SER A 157 -10.10 -48.42 -2.18
C SER A 157 -11.27 -47.49 -2.56
N PRO A 158 -11.51 -46.39 -1.81
CA PRO A 158 -12.49 -45.37 -2.18
C PRO A 158 -12.11 -44.61 -3.46
N GLU A 159 -10.88 -44.76 -3.94
CA GLU A 159 -10.43 -44.19 -5.21
C GLU A 159 -10.93 -44.98 -6.43
N ASN A 160 -11.45 -46.19 -6.22
CA ASN A 160 -11.96 -47.04 -7.28
C ASN A 160 -13.32 -46.51 -7.77
N GLY A 161 -13.41 -46.14 -9.06
CA GLY A 161 -14.62 -45.58 -9.66
C GLY A 161 -14.83 -44.07 -9.48
N LEU A 162 -13.89 -43.35 -8.88
CA LEU A 162 -13.88 -41.88 -8.96
C LEU A 162 -13.51 -41.46 -10.39
N ALA A 163 -14.10 -40.39 -10.91
CA ALA A 163 -13.69 -39.80 -12.18
C ALA A 163 -12.60 -38.73 -11.96
N ALA A 164 -11.81 -38.44 -13.00
CA ALA A 164 -10.87 -37.32 -12.99
C ALA A 164 -11.62 -36.03 -12.62
N SER A 165 -10.97 -35.13 -11.89
CA SER A 165 -11.49 -33.76 -11.80
C SER A 165 -11.45 -33.17 -13.20
N ASP A 166 -12.60 -32.96 -13.84
CA ASP A 166 -12.66 -32.43 -15.21
C ASP A 166 -11.75 -31.21 -15.34
N GLY A 167 -10.68 -31.37 -16.13
CA GLY A 167 -9.52 -30.47 -16.23
C GLY A 167 -9.80 -29.09 -16.83
N PHE A 168 -11.03 -28.59 -16.70
CA PHE A 168 -11.46 -27.25 -17.04
C PHE A 168 -12.02 -26.45 -15.85
N ASP A 169 -12.13 -27.03 -14.65
CA ASP A 169 -12.55 -26.32 -13.41
C ASP A 169 -11.65 -26.60 -12.18
N ALA A 170 -10.64 -27.47 -12.31
CA ALA A 170 -9.67 -27.74 -11.24
C ALA A 170 -8.45 -26.82 -11.40
N GLY A 171 -8.28 -25.88 -10.47
CA GLY A 171 -7.14 -24.96 -10.43
C GLY A 171 -5.77 -25.65 -10.24
N THR A 172 -4.70 -24.88 -10.22
CA THR A 172 -3.37 -25.37 -9.85
C THR A 172 -3.31 -25.61 -8.32
N PRO A 173 -2.88 -26.79 -7.86
CA PRO A 173 -2.56 -26.99 -6.45
C PRO A 173 -1.44 -26.04 -6.04
N GLY A 174 -1.72 -25.16 -5.09
CA GLY A 174 -0.92 -23.94 -4.90
C GLY A 174 -1.80 -22.72 -4.68
N GLU A 175 -2.82 -22.58 -5.51
CA GLU A 175 -3.73 -21.43 -5.51
C GLU A 175 -5.02 -21.68 -4.71
N ALA A 176 -5.38 -22.95 -4.45
CA ALA A 176 -6.63 -23.37 -3.83
C ALA A 176 -6.64 -23.39 -2.28
N SER A 177 -5.65 -22.80 -1.60
CA SER A 177 -5.59 -22.73 -0.12
C SER A 177 -6.53 -21.67 0.48
N GLY A 178 -7.71 -21.48 -0.11
CA GLY A 178 -8.75 -20.54 0.32
C GLY A 178 -10.16 -21.14 0.42
N ALA A 179 -10.36 -22.44 0.19
CA ALA A 179 -11.70 -23.02 0.11
C ALA A 179 -11.99 -24.00 1.27
N VAL A 180 -12.49 -23.45 2.39
CA VAL A 180 -13.64 -24.11 3.02
C VAL A 180 -14.82 -23.75 2.11
N ALA A 181 -15.35 -24.72 1.36
CA ALA A 181 -16.59 -24.49 0.61
C ALA A 181 -17.75 -24.28 1.60
N PRO A 182 -18.46 -23.13 1.59
CA PRO A 182 -19.78 -23.10 2.21
C PRO A 182 -20.78 -23.82 1.29
N PRO A 183 -21.80 -24.47 1.87
CA PRO A 183 -22.94 -24.97 1.09
C PRO A 183 -23.59 -23.84 0.28
N GLN A 184 -24.28 -24.20 -0.81
CA GLN A 184 -25.02 -23.28 -1.67
C GLN A 184 -25.60 -22.07 -0.90
N MET A 185 -25.05 -20.90 -1.19
CA MET A 185 -25.34 -19.66 -0.48
C MET A 185 -26.83 -19.29 -0.57
N GLY A 186 -27.38 -18.86 0.56
CA GLY A 186 -28.76 -18.40 0.66
C GLY A 186 -28.99 -17.10 -0.13
N LYS A 187 -30.24 -16.82 -0.48
CA LYS A 187 -30.63 -15.56 -1.15
C LYS A 187 -30.12 -14.35 -0.34
N GLN A 188 -29.36 -13.44 -0.97
CA GLN A 188 -28.75 -12.21 -0.42
C GLN A 188 -27.37 -12.32 0.25
N GLU A 189 -26.72 -13.48 0.27
CA GLU A 189 -25.39 -13.60 0.87
C GLU A 189 -24.28 -13.04 -0.06
N SER A 190 -24.46 -13.07 -1.39
CA SER A 190 -23.44 -12.59 -2.34
C SER A 190 -23.31 -11.08 -2.28
N LEU A 191 -24.43 -10.35 -2.26
CA LEU A 191 -24.47 -8.90 -2.14
C LEU A 191 -23.76 -8.44 -0.86
N LYS A 192 -24.02 -9.08 0.28
CA LYS A 192 -23.35 -8.74 1.55
C LYS A 192 -21.85 -9.07 1.55
N LYS A 193 -21.43 -10.12 0.85
CA LYS A 193 -20.04 -10.57 0.80
C LYS A 193 -19.18 -9.69 -0.10
N PHE A 194 -19.72 -9.24 -1.23
CA PHE A 194 -18.98 -8.52 -2.26
C PHE A 194 -19.29 -7.02 -2.33
N THR A 195 -20.17 -6.52 -1.44
CA THR A 195 -20.47 -5.09 -1.35
C THR A 195 -20.49 -4.58 0.08
N VAL A 196 -20.21 -3.29 0.23
CA VAL A 196 -20.26 -2.56 1.50
C VAL A 196 -21.44 -1.60 1.48
N ASP A 197 -22.26 -1.60 2.54
CA ASP A 197 -23.40 -0.69 2.67
C ASP A 197 -22.95 0.69 3.16
N LEU A 198 -22.81 1.64 2.23
CA LEU A 198 -22.44 3.02 2.55
C LEU A 198 -23.57 3.74 3.30
N THR A 199 -24.83 3.43 2.99
CA THR A 199 -25.98 4.03 3.70
C THR A 199 -26.04 3.61 5.17
N GLU A 200 -25.75 2.35 5.48
CA GLU A 200 -25.68 1.83 6.85
C GLU A 200 -24.46 2.39 7.62
N GLN A 201 -23.30 2.51 6.95
CA GLN A 201 -22.14 3.18 7.53
C GLN A 201 -22.44 4.65 7.88
N ALA A 202 -23.21 5.35 7.04
CA ALA A 202 -23.65 6.72 7.32
C ALA A 202 -24.56 6.79 8.54
N ARG A 203 -25.56 5.89 8.61
CA ARG A 203 -26.52 5.83 9.72
C ARG A 203 -25.86 5.46 11.05
N SER A 204 -24.83 4.62 11.00
CA SER A 204 -24.05 4.21 12.19
C SER A 204 -22.99 5.23 12.60
N GLY A 205 -22.83 6.34 11.87
CA GLY A 205 -21.85 7.39 12.19
C GLY A 205 -20.39 6.98 11.99
N LYS A 206 -20.13 5.94 11.19
CA LYS A 206 -18.78 5.44 10.90
C LYS A 206 -18.08 6.15 9.74
N MET A 207 -18.80 6.99 8.98
CA MET A 207 -18.24 7.78 7.89
C MET A 207 -17.88 9.19 8.35
N ASP A 208 -16.75 9.69 7.86
CA ASP A 208 -16.29 11.05 8.10
C ASP A 208 -17.21 12.08 7.45
N PRO A 209 -17.42 13.25 8.07
CA PRO A 209 -18.28 14.28 7.51
C PRO A 209 -17.72 14.80 6.18
N ILE A 210 -18.52 14.70 5.11
CA ILE A 210 -18.13 15.21 3.80
C ILE A 210 -18.54 16.68 3.69
N VAL A 211 -17.55 17.56 3.44
CA VAL A 211 -17.73 19.00 3.27
C VAL A 211 -17.28 19.40 1.87
N GLY A 212 -17.87 20.44 1.29
CA GLY A 212 -17.38 21.04 0.05
C GLY A 212 -17.59 20.18 -1.20
N ARG A 213 -18.56 19.25 -1.24
CA ARG A 213 -18.93 18.51 -2.46
C ARG A 213 -20.42 18.59 -2.79
N ASP A 214 -21.08 19.65 -2.31
CA ASP A 214 -22.54 19.78 -2.39
C ASP A 214 -23.08 19.90 -3.82
N ASP A 215 -22.33 20.55 -4.71
CA ASP A 215 -22.75 20.74 -6.11
C ASP A 215 -22.69 19.41 -6.87
N GLU A 216 -21.60 18.67 -6.72
CA GLU A 216 -21.40 17.35 -7.33
C GLU A 216 -22.43 16.34 -6.78
N ILE A 217 -22.71 16.36 -5.47
CA ILE A 217 -23.75 15.53 -4.85
C ILE A 217 -25.14 15.89 -5.40
N ARG A 218 -25.46 17.19 -5.56
CA ARG A 218 -26.73 17.61 -6.18
C ARG A 218 -26.85 17.11 -7.63
N GLN A 219 -25.77 17.20 -8.42
CA GLN A 219 -25.77 16.66 -9.79
C GLN A 219 -26.01 15.14 -9.82
N VAL A 220 -25.40 14.38 -8.91
CA VAL A 220 -25.64 12.94 -8.76
C VAL A 220 -27.12 12.65 -8.50
N VAL A 221 -27.74 13.38 -7.56
CA VAL A 221 -29.19 13.27 -7.26
C VAL A 221 -30.03 13.58 -8.49
N ASP A 222 -29.74 14.68 -9.18
CA ASP A 222 -30.49 15.11 -10.37
C ASP A 222 -30.42 14.07 -11.50
N ILE A 223 -29.25 13.46 -11.69
CA ILE A 223 -29.04 12.42 -12.72
C ILE A 223 -29.82 11.15 -12.36
N LEU A 224 -29.75 10.69 -11.11
CA LEU A 224 -30.47 9.49 -10.66
C LEU A 224 -32.00 9.61 -10.81
N MET A 225 -32.53 10.85 -10.85
CA MET A 225 -33.94 11.15 -11.08
C MET A 225 -34.36 11.19 -12.56
N ARG A 226 -33.42 11.15 -13.50
CA ARG A 226 -33.74 11.16 -14.93
C ARG A 226 -34.38 9.85 -15.37
N ARG A 227 -35.17 9.91 -16.45
CA ARG A 227 -35.77 8.74 -17.09
C ARG A 227 -34.80 7.98 -18.02
N ARG A 228 -33.83 8.69 -18.60
CA ARG A 228 -32.76 8.17 -19.47
C ARG A 228 -31.44 8.78 -19.02
N GLN A 229 -30.32 8.09 -19.26
CA GLN A 229 -28.98 8.50 -18.78
C GLN A 229 -29.00 8.80 -17.27
N ASN A 230 -29.55 7.86 -16.52
CA ASN A 230 -29.82 7.98 -15.09
C ASN A 230 -28.76 7.32 -14.21
N ASN A 231 -27.62 6.96 -14.80
CA ASN A 231 -26.46 6.45 -14.07
C ASN A 231 -25.38 7.53 -14.11
N PRO A 232 -25.06 8.22 -13.01
CA PRO A 232 -23.95 9.17 -12.99
C PRO A 232 -22.61 8.42 -13.08
N ILE A 233 -21.65 9.01 -13.80
CA ILE A 233 -20.25 8.58 -13.78
C ILE A 233 -19.38 9.77 -13.38
N LEU A 234 -18.73 9.66 -12.22
CA LEU A 234 -17.80 10.63 -11.68
C LEU A 234 -16.48 10.52 -12.45
N VAL A 235 -16.09 11.59 -13.14
CA VAL A 235 -14.87 11.64 -13.94
C VAL A 235 -13.97 12.74 -13.41
N GLY A 236 -12.76 12.37 -13.01
CA GLY A 236 -11.76 13.30 -12.48
C GLY A 236 -10.46 12.58 -12.16
N GLU A 237 -9.37 13.32 -11.97
CA GLU A 237 -8.06 12.75 -11.63
C GLU A 237 -8.09 11.92 -10.33
N ALA A 238 -7.08 11.07 -10.11
CA ALA A 238 -6.97 10.33 -8.85
C ALA A 238 -6.73 11.32 -7.69
N GLY A 239 -7.36 11.06 -6.54
CA GLY A 239 -7.18 11.89 -5.33
C GLY A 239 -8.08 13.13 -5.23
N VAL A 240 -8.89 13.47 -6.25
CA VAL A 240 -9.83 14.61 -6.17
C VAL A 240 -11.01 14.38 -5.23
N GLY A 241 -11.22 13.15 -4.72
CA GLY A 241 -12.33 12.83 -3.83
C GLY A 241 -13.61 12.39 -4.53
N LYS A 242 -13.50 11.57 -5.59
CA LYS A 242 -14.67 10.94 -6.26
C LYS A 242 -15.48 10.08 -5.27
N THR A 243 -14.81 9.26 -4.46
CA THR A 243 -15.45 8.43 -3.43
C THR A 243 -16.14 9.28 -2.37
N ALA A 244 -15.55 10.41 -1.97
CA ALA A 244 -16.16 11.36 -1.02
C ALA A 244 -17.50 11.92 -1.52
N VAL A 245 -17.68 12.15 -2.84
CA VAL A 245 -18.98 12.55 -3.41
C VAL A 245 -20.03 11.47 -3.17
N VAL A 246 -19.66 10.20 -3.30
CA VAL A 246 -20.56 9.05 -3.12
C VAL A 246 -20.90 8.85 -1.65
N GLU A 247 -19.92 8.96 -0.76
CA GLU A 247 -20.12 8.92 0.69
C GLU A 247 -21.01 10.09 1.16
N GLY A 248 -20.79 11.29 0.63
CA GLY A 248 -21.63 12.45 0.89
C GLY A 248 -23.07 12.25 0.42
N PHE A 249 -23.27 11.57 -0.72
CA PHE A 249 -24.60 11.15 -1.16
C PHE A 249 -25.25 10.13 -0.21
N ALA A 250 -24.50 9.13 0.28
CA ALA A 250 -24.99 8.20 1.31
C ALA A 250 -25.37 8.92 2.63
N GLN A 251 -24.60 9.93 3.05
CA GLN A 251 -24.94 10.76 4.21
C GLN A 251 -26.24 11.52 4.01
N ARG A 252 -26.50 12.07 2.82
CA ARG A 252 -27.79 12.72 2.51
C ARG A 252 -28.96 11.75 2.52
N ILE A 253 -28.79 10.54 1.97
CA ILE A 253 -29.82 9.47 2.06
C ILE A 253 -30.12 9.15 3.53
N ALA A 254 -29.09 8.95 4.35
CA ALA A 254 -29.25 8.61 5.75
C ALA A 254 -29.93 9.71 6.58
N ARG A 255 -29.68 10.99 6.25
CA ARG A 255 -30.36 12.15 6.86
C ARG A 255 -31.78 12.39 6.30
N GLY A 256 -32.16 11.70 5.23
CA GLY A 256 -33.43 11.92 4.53
C GLY A 256 -33.48 13.19 3.68
N ASP A 257 -32.33 13.82 3.43
CA ASP A 257 -32.15 15.03 2.62
C ASP A 257 -31.99 14.68 1.13
N VAL A 258 -32.94 13.91 0.62
CA VAL A 258 -33.04 13.47 -0.78
C VAL A 258 -34.51 13.43 -1.22
N PRO A 259 -34.79 13.51 -2.53
CA PRO A 259 -36.15 13.34 -3.06
C PRO A 259 -36.82 12.04 -2.57
N PRO A 260 -38.17 12.00 -2.44
CA PRO A 260 -38.89 10.86 -1.87
C PRO A 260 -38.56 9.50 -2.49
N SER A 261 -38.29 9.46 -3.80
CA SER A 261 -37.89 8.28 -4.57
C SER A 261 -36.51 7.72 -4.20
N LEU A 262 -35.68 8.48 -3.48
CA LEU A 262 -34.33 8.09 -3.05
C LEU A 262 -34.20 7.86 -1.54
N LYS A 263 -35.25 8.14 -0.74
CA LYS A 263 -35.18 8.04 0.74
C LYS A 263 -34.99 6.61 1.24
N GLU A 264 -35.63 5.64 0.59
CA GLU A 264 -35.62 4.23 0.98
C GLU A 264 -34.62 3.39 0.17
N VAL A 265 -33.64 4.04 -0.47
CA VAL A 265 -32.65 3.39 -1.33
C VAL A 265 -31.41 2.99 -0.52
N GLU A 266 -30.86 1.81 -0.80
CA GLU A 266 -29.57 1.39 -0.24
C GLU A 266 -28.43 1.68 -1.23
N LEU A 267 -27.39 2.37 -0.77
CA LEU A 267 -26.18 2.61 -1.57
C LEU A 267 -25.10 1.59 -1.18
N ARG A 268 -24.74 0.71 -2.12
CA ARG A 268 -23.79 -0.38 -1.91
C ARG A 268 -22.54 -0.15 -2.77
N ALA A 269 -21.35 -0.13 -2.17
CA ALA A 269 -20.08 -0.07 -2.90
C ALA A 269 -19.63 -1.48 -3.28
N LEU A 270 -19.36 -1.71 -4.56
CA LEU A 270 -18.85 -2.97 -5.08
C LEU A 270 -17.34 -3.05 -4.84
N ASP A 271 -16.89 -4.12 -4.19
CA ASP A 271 -15.47 -4.41 -4.03
C ASP A 271 -15.00 -5.34 -5.15
N VAL A 272 -14.38 -4.76 -6.17
CA VAL A 272 -13.82 -5.50 -7.31
C VAL A 272 -12.68 -6.41 -6.86
N GLY A 273 -11.91 -6.01 -5.84
CA GLY A 273 -10.83 -6.80 -5.27
C GLY A 273 -11.34 -8.09 -4.62
N LEU A 274 -12.43 -8.04 -3.85
CA LEU A 274 -13.06 -9.23 -3.29
C LEU A 274 -13.70 -10.14 -4.34
N LEU A 275 -14.19 -9.57 -5.44
CA LEU A 275 -14.69 -10.36 -6.56
C LEU A 275 -13.57 -11.13 -7.27
N GLN A 276 -12.41 -10.48 -7.44
CA GLN A 276 -11.21 -11.07 -8.05
C GLN A 276 -10.45 -12.00 -7.10
N ALA A 277 -10.51 -11.74 -5.79
CA ALA A 277 -9.81 -12.53 -4.77
C ALA A 277 -10.30 -13.98 -4.80
N GLY A 278 -9.38 -14.90 -5.11
CA GLY A 278 -9.69 -16.32 -5.25
C GLY A 278 -10.60 -16.66 -6.43
N ALA A 279 -10.70 -15.79 -7.45
CA ALA A 279 -11.28 -16.12 -8.75
C ALA A 279 -10.13 -16.41 -9.73
N SER A 280 -9.60 -17.63 -9.69
CA SER A 280 -8.46 -18.05 -10.53
C SER A 280 -8.86 -18.27 -12.00
N MET A 281 -10.16 -18.37 -12.30
CA MET A 281 -10.72 -18.65 -13.62
C MET A 281 -11.68 -17.53 -14.06
N LYS A 282 -11.55 -17.06 -15.31
CA LYS A 282 -12.35 -15.96 -15.91
C LYS A 282 -13.87 -16.09 -15.66
N GLY A 283 -14.40 -17.31 -15.70
CA GLY A 283 -15.83 -17.57 -15.52
C GLY A 283 -16.35 -17.37 -14.09
N GLU A 284 -15.50 -17.55 -13.07
CA GLU A 284 -15.94 -17.47 -11.68
C GLU A 284 -16.19 -16.01 -11.26
N PHE A 285 -15.32 -15.10 -11.69
CA PHE A 285 -15.52 -13.67 -11.51
C PHE A 285 -16.83 -13.20 -12.16
N GLU A 286 -17.07 -13.60 -13.40
CA GLU A 286 -18.31 -13.29 -14.13
C GLU A 286 -19.55 -13.85 -13.43
N GLN A 287 -19.46 -15.07 -12.91
CA GLN A 287 -20.55 -15.70 -12.16
C GLN A 287 -20.83 -14.99 -10.83
N ARG A 288 -19.79 -14.59 -10.09
CA ARG A 288 -19.91 -13.81 -8.85
C ARG A 288 -20.56 -12.45 -9.14
N LEU A 289 -20.11 -11.75 -10.18
CA LEU A 289 -20.68 -10.47 -10.61
C LEU A 289 -22.13 -10.62 -11.07
N ARG A 290 -22.46 -11.66 -11.85
CA ARG A 290 -23.84 -11.95 -12.25
C ARG A 290 -24.73 -12.19 -11.02
N SER A 291 -24.28 -12.98 -10.05
CA SER A 291 -25.02 -13.22 -8.80
C SER A 291 -25.30 -11.91 -8.04
N VAL A 292 -24.32 -11.00 -7.95
CA VAL A 292 -24.53 -9.68 -7.35
C VAL A 292 -25.57 -8.87 -8.13
N ILE A 293 -25.50 -8.84 -9.46
CA ILE A 293 -26.46 -8.11 -10.31
C ILE A 293 -27.88 -8.68 -10.15
N ASP A 294 -28.02 -10.01 -10.12
CA ASP A 294 -29.32 -10.68 -9.98
C ASP A 294 -29.91 -10.45 -8.59
N GLU A 295 -29.09 -10.49 -7.53
CA GLU A 295 -29.52 -10.15 -6.16
C GLU A 295 -29.94 -8.68 -6.02
N VAL A 296 -29.25 -7.75 -6.69
CA VAL A 296 -29.64 -6.33 -6.74
C VAL A 296 -31.00 -6.17 -7.42
N GLN A 297 -31.23 -6.84 -8.54
CA GLN A 297 -32.52 -6.77 -9.26
C GLN A 297 -33.67 -7.42 -8.50
N ALA A 298 -33.40 -8.48 -7.74
CA ALA A 298 -34.40 -9.18 -6.93
C ALA A 298 -34.65 -8.52 -5.56
N SER A 299 -33.88 -7.50 -5.19
CA SER A 299 -33.99 -6.85 -3.89
C SER A 299 -35.35 -6.13 -3.74
N PRO A 300 -36.07 -6.32 -2.62
CA PRO A 300 -37.34 -5.63 -2.36
C PRO A 300 -37.14 -4.13 -2.13
N LYS A 301 -35.96 -3.74 -1.64
CA LYS A 301 -35.56 -2.33 -1.55
C LYS A 301 -34.71 -1.97 -2.77
N PRO A 302 -34.92 -0.80 -3.41
CA PRO A 302 -34.09 -0.39 -4.52
C PRO A 302 -32.64 -0.21 -4.05
N VAL A 303 -31.70 -0.82 -4.76
CA VAL A 303 -30.26 -0.70 -4.49
C VAL A 303 -29.60 0.11 -5.60
N ILE A 304 -28.76 1.06 -5.22
CA ILE A 304 -27.81 1.74 -6.12
C ILE A 304 -26.45 1.13 -5.89
N LEU A 305 -25.80 0.67 -6.97
CA LEU A 305 -24.47 0.08 -6.92
C LEU A 305 -23.41 1.15 -7.27
N PHE A 306 -22.53 1.47 -6.33
CA PHE A 306 -21.34 2.25 -6.60
C PHE A 306 -20.21 1.33 -7.09
N ILE A 307 -19.58 1.69 -8.20
CA ILE A 307 -18.47 0.95 -8.80
C ILE A 307 -17.30 1.92 -8.93
N ASP A 308 -16.33 1.81 -8.03
CA ASP A 308 -15.07 2.52 -8.20
C ASP A 308 -14.26 1.90 -9.35
N GLU A 309 -13.41 2.71 -9.97
CA GLU A 309 -12.59 2.32 -11.12
C GLU A 309 -13.38 1.57 -12.20
N THR A 310 -14.54 2.11 -12.61
CA THR A 310 -15.51 1.43 -13.50
C THR A 310 -14.87 0.90 -14.80
N HIS A 311 -13.79 1.50 -15.27
CA HIS A 311 -13.06 1.07 -16.46
C HIS A 311 -12.44 -0.34 -16.32
N THR A 312 -12.15 -0.80 -15.09
CA THR A 312 -11.63 -2.15 -14.82
C THR A 312 -12.62 -3.24 -15.25
N LEU A 313 -13.92 -2.97 -15.12
CA LEU A 313 -15.00 -3.88 -15.56
C LEU A 313 -15.31 -3.77 -17.06
N VAL A 314 -14.94 -2.65 -17.69
CA VAL A 314 -15.39 -2.31 -19.05
C VAL A 314 -14.33 -2.53 -20.12
N GLY A 315 -13.06 -2.24 -19.84
CA GLY A 315 -12.08 -2.09 -20.92
C GLY A 315 -10.62 -2.32 -20.59
N ALA A 316 -10.25 -2.64 -19.34
CA ALA A 316 -8.88 -3.05 -19.04
C ALA A 316 -8.66 -4.50 -19.46
N GLY A 317 -8.34 -4.74 -20.73
CA GLY A 317 -7.76 -6.00 -21.20
C GLY A 317 -6.33 -6.21 -20.65
N GLY A 318 -6.17 -6.19 -19.33
CA GLY A 318 -4.92 -6.40 -18.61
C GLY A 318 -5.12 -7.38 -17.44
N ALA A 319 -4.14 -8.28 -17.29
CA ALA A 319 -4.18 -9.56 -16.58
C ALA A 319 -5.31 -10.50 -17.06
N ALA A 320 -5.00 -11.78 -17.27
CA ALA A 320 -5.96 -12.74 -17.81
C ALA A 320 -7.19 -12.89 -16.89
N GLY A 321 -8.36 -12.36 -17.29
CA GLY A 321 -9.64 -12.66 -16.61
C GLY A 321 -10.70 -11.55 -16.48
N THR A 322 -10.37 -10.27 -16.65
CA THR A 322 -11.29 -9.15 -16.34
C THR A 322 -12.10 -8.62 -17.53
N GLY A 323 -11.68 -8.93 -18.77
CA GLY A 323 -12.10 -8.23 -19.99
C GLY A 323 -13.53 -8.47 -20.54
N ASP A 324 -14.47 -9.09 -19.82
CA ASP A 324 -15.83 -9.42 -20.34
C ASP A 324 -17.01 -8.95 -19.47
N ALA A 325 -16.78 -8.35 -18.30
CA ALA A 325 -17.86 -7.91 -17.41
C ALA A 325 -18.78 -6.83 -18.03
N ALA A 326 -18.27 -6.07 -19.00
CA ALA A 326 -19.06 -5.12 -19.79
C ALA A 326 -20.31 -5.77 -20.41
N ASN A 327 -20.20 -7.01 -20.88
CA ASN A 327 -21.29 -7.74 -21.53
C ASN A 327 -22.39 -8.16 -20.55
N LEU A 328 -22.07 -8.31 -19.26
CA LEU A 328 -23.04 -8.55 -18.19
C LEU A 328 -23.74 -7.27 -17.73
N LEU A 329 -23.01 -6.15 -17.68
CA LEU A 329 -23.55 -4.86 -17.23
C LEU A 329 -24.44 -4.19 -18.28
N LYS A 330 -24.07 -4.25 -19.57
CA LYS A 330 -24.80 -3.57 -20.67
C LYS A 330 -26.30 -3.90 -20.70
N PRO A 331 -26.73 -5.17 -20.64
CA PRO A 331 -28.17 -5.50 -20.65
C PRO A 331 -28.90 -5.01 -19.40
N ALA A 332 -28.28 -5.12 -18.22
CA ALA A 332 -28.88 -4.69 -16.95
C ALA A 332 -29.08 -3.16 -16.91
N LEU A 333 -28.08 -2.40 -17.36
CA LEU A 333 -28.13 -0.95 -17.52
C LEU A 333 -29.13 -0.52 -18.60
N ALA A 334 -29.19 -1.24 -19.72
CA ALA A 334 -30.08 -0.91 -20.83
C ALA A 334 -31.57 -1.05 -20.48
N ARG A 335 -31.91 -2.08 -19.69
CA ARG A 335 -33.25 -2.32 -19.17
C ARG A 335 -33.65 -1.39 -18.03
N GLY A 336 -32.72 -0.61 -17.47
CA GLY A 336 -32.95 0.22 -16.29
C GLY A 336 -33.20 -0.59 -15.01
N ALA A 337 -32.86 -1.89 -15.04
CA ALA A 337 -33.02 -2.80 -13.91
C ALA A 337 -31.89 -2.64 -12.87
N LEU A 338 -30.76 -2.06 -13.29
CA LEU A 338 -29.62 -1.75 -12.44
C LEU A 338 -29.37 -0.23 -12.47
N ARG A 339 -29.34 0.41 -11.29
CA ARG A 339 -28.90 1.79 -11.11
C ARG A 339 -27.48 1.80 -10.58
N THR A 340 -26.60 2.54 -11.23
CA THR A 340 -25.18 2.60 -10.84
C THR A 340 -24.66 4.01 -10.71
N ILE A 341 -23.69 4.19 -9.82
CA ILE A 341 -22.79 5.34 -9.78
C ILE A 341 -21.41 4.79 -10.13
N GLY A 342 -20.81 5.27 -11.22
CA GLY A 342 -19.44 4.91 -11.59
C GLY A 342 -18.45 5.96 -11.16
N ALA A 343 -17.20 5.59 -10.93
CA ALA A 343 -16.07 6.52 -10.82
C ALA A 343 -14.90 6.04 -11.68
N THR A 344 -14.20 6.96 -12.36
CA THR A 344 -13.02 6.65 -13.19
C THR A 344 -12.18 7.90 -13.42
N THR A 345 -10.93 7.74 -13.88
CA THR A 345 -10.12 8.88 -14.35
C THR A 345 -10.57 9.39 -15.72
N PHE A 346 -10.22 10.63 -16.07
CA PHE A 346 -10.53 11.20 -17.38
C PHE A 346 -9.89 10.40 -18.53
N ALA A 347 -8.64 9.99 -18.35
CA ALA A 347 -7.90 9.19 -19.33
C ALA A 347 -8.61 7.85 -19.62
N GLU A 348 -9.02 7.13 -18.58
CA GLU A 348 -9.73 5.86 -18.70
C GLU A 348 -11.14 6.03 -19.26
N TYR A 349 -11.86 7.07 -18.85
CA TYR A 349 -13.17 7.40 -19.41
C TYR A 349 -13.09 7.55 -20.93
N LYS A 350 -12.16 8.37 -21.41
CA LYS A 350 -11.94 8.61 -22.85
C LYS A 350 -11.49 7.35 -23.59
N LYS A 351 -10.66 6.52 -22.95
CA LYS A 351 -10.11 5.30 -23.57
C LYS A 351 -11.14 4.17 -23.66
N HIS A 352 -11.97 3.98 -22.63
CA HIS A 352 -12.80 2.77 -22.46
C HIS A 352 -14.30 3.03 -22.48
N ILE A 353 -14.78 4.12 -21.88
CA ILE A 353 -16.23 4.39 -21.73
C ILE A 353 -16.77 5.19 -22.92
N GLU A 354 -16.10 6.29 -23.30
CA GLU A 354 -16.55 7.21 -24.36
C GLU A 354 -16.60 6.52 -25.74
N LYS A 355 -15.68 5.59 -25.98
CA LYS A 355 -15.64 4.82 -27.23
C LYS A 355 -16.80 3.82 -27.38
N ASP A 356 -17.49 3.48 -26.29
CA ASP A 356 -18.60 2.52 -26.32
C ASP A 356 -19.97 3.24 -26.39
N PRO A 357 -20.68 3.18 -27.53
CA PRO A 357 -21.98 3.82 -27.69
C PRO A 357 -23.07 3.27 -26.77
N ALA A 358 -22.95 2.03 -26.28
CA ALA A 358 -23.95 1.44 -25.39
C ALA A 358 -23.86 2.03 -23.98
N LEU A 359 -22.64 2.28 -23.50
CA LEU A 359 -22.40 2.82 -22.16
C LEU A 359 -22.62 4.33 -22.10
N THR A 360 -22.16 5.10 -23.09
CA THR A 360 -22.40 6.56 -23.19
C THR A 360 -23.89 6.93 -23.25
N ARG A 361 -24.75 6.04 -23.77
CA ARG A 361 -26.21 6.23 -23.75
C ARG A 361 -26.85 5.97 -22.39
N ARG A 362 -26.13 5.39 -21.43
CA ARG A 362 -26.66 5.00 -20.11
C ARG A 362 -26.02 5.76 -18.96
N PHE A 363 -24.78 6.21 -19.14
CA PHE A 363 -24.08 7.06 -18.19
C PHE A 363 -24.23 8.54 -18.54
N GLN A 364 -24.26 9.37 -17.51
CA GLN A 364 -24.13 10.82 -17.60
C GLN A 364 -22.88 11.24 -16.81
N THR A 365 -21.99 11.96 -17.47
CA THR A 365 -20.75 12.44 -16.85
C THR A 365 -21.03 13.52 -15.82
N VAL A 366 -20.39 13.38 -14.65
CA VAL A 366 -20.24 14.39 -13.60
C VAL A 366 -18.75 14.65 -13.45
N THR A 367 -18.30 15.83 -13.84
CA THR A 367 -16.89 16.20 -13.71
C THR A 367 -16.59 16.54 -12.25
N VAL A 368 -15.56 15.91 -11.69
CA VAL A 368 -15.07 16.18 -10.34
C VAL A 368 -13.67 16.77 -10.44
N ASP A 369 -13.60 18.09 -10.35
CA ASP A 369 -12.35 18.83 -10.44
C ASP A 369 -11.63 18.88 -9.08
N GLU A 370 -10.32 19.14 -9.14
CA GLU A 370 -9.51 19.48 -7.98
C GLU A 370 -10.13 20.73 -7.30
N PRO A 371 -10.39 20.69 -5.98
CA PRO A 371 -10.93 21.84 -5.27
C PRO A 371 -9.89 22.96 -5.22
N ASP A 372 -10.35 24.21 -5.23
CA ASP A 372 -9.48 25.35 -4.95
C ASP A 372 -8.97 25.31 -3.50
N GLU A 373 -7.97 26.14 -3.17
CA GLU A 373 -7.36 26.14 -1.84
C GLU A 373 -8.38 26.44 -0.73
N ALA A 374 -9.32 27.36 -0.97
CA ALA A 374 -10.34 27.74 0.02
C ALA A 374 -11.30 26.58 0.32
N LYS A 375 -11.78 25.90 -0.72
CA LYS A 375 -12.64 24.72 -0.64
C LYS A 375 -11.89 23.55 -0.01
N ALA A 376 -10.62 23.33 -0.38
CA ALA A 376 -9.78 22.29 0.22
C ALA A 376 -9.54 22.52 1.73
N ILE A 377 -9.31 23.76 2.18
CA ILE A 377 -9.19 24.08 3.61
C ILE A 377 -10.48 23.73 4.36
N LEU A 378 -11.64 24.05 3.80
CA LEU A 378 -12.94 23.65 4.39
C LEU A 378 -13.10 22.13 4.48
N MET A 379 -12.65 21.40 3.46
CA MET A 379 -12.63 19.93 3.48
C MET A 379 -11.72 19.41 4.61
N MET A 380 -10.51 19.96 4.75
CA MET A 380 -9.55 19.57 5.78
C MET A 380 -10.09 19.80 7.20
N ARG A 381 -10.85 20.88 7.42
CA ARG A 381 -11.52 21.14 8.71
C ARG A 381 -12.53 20.06 9.08
N GLY A 382 -13.21 19.46 8.09
CA GLY A 382 -14.12 18.33 8.31
C GLY A 382 -13.39 17.07 8.79
N VAL A 383 -12.21 16.81 8.24
CA VAL A 383 -11.40 15.61 8.54
C VAL A 383 -10.59 15.76 9.84
N ALA A 384 -10.28 16.99 10.25
CA ALA A 384 -9.44 17.28 11.42
C ALA A 384 -9.92 16.56 12.70
N SER A 385 -11.22 16.60 12.99
CA SER A 385 -11.76 16.00 14.22
C SER A 385 -11.60 14.47 14.30
N THR A 386 -11.68 13.78 13.17
CA THR A 386 -11.43 12.33 13.10
C THR A 386 -9.96 12.03 13.30
N MET A 387 -9.07 12.80 12.64
CA MET A 387 -7.62 12.63 12.78
C MET A 387 -7.12 12.90 14.20
N GLU A 388 -7.62 13.95 14.85
CA GLU A 388 -7.30 14.26 16.25
C GLU A 388 -7.65 13.09 17.17
N LYS A 389 -8.83 12.48 16.99
CA LYS A 389 -9.27 11.32 17.77
C LYS A 389 -8.43 10.08 17.50
N HIS A 390 -8.08 9.83 16.23
CA HIS A 390 -7.32 8.66 15.82
C HIS A 390 -5.89 8.71 16.36
N HIS A 391 -5.19 9.83 16.16
CA HIS A 391 -3.78 10.00 16.56
C HIS A 391 -3.61 10.50 18.00
N GLN A 392 -4.70 10.91 18.67
CA GLN A 392 -4.68 11.51 20.01
C GLN A 392 -3.81 12.77 20.11
N VAL A 393 -3.74 13.53 19.01
CA VAL A 393 -2.99 14.79 18.92
C VAL A 393 -3.94 15.97 18.72
N GLN A 394 -3.43 17.18 18.92
CA GLN A 394 -4.18 18.40 18.64
C GLN A 394 -3.70 19.00 17.32
N ILE A 395 -4.65 19.39 16.47
CA ILE A 395 -4.39 20.00 15.17
C ILE A 395 -4.81 21.47 15.22
N LEU A 396 -3.88 22.37 14.89
CA LEU A 396 -4.17 23.80 14.77
C LEU A 396 -4.69 24.12 13.37
N ASP A 397 -5.55 25.14 13.25
CA ASP A 397 -6.11 25.55 11.95
C ASP A 397 -5.01 26.00 10.97
N GLU A 398 -3.94 26.62 11.47
CA GLU A 398 -2.77 26.96 10.67
C GLU A 398 -2.08 25.73 10.04
N ALA A 399 -2.16 24.55 10.67
CA ALA A 399 -1.64 23.31 10.10
C ALA A 399 -2.52 22.82 8.94
N LEU A 400 -3.84 23.00 9.03
CA LEU A 400 -4.76 22.67 7.93
C LEU A 400 -4.49 23.57 6.72
N GLU A 401 -4.32 24.88 6.95
CA GLU A 401 -3.92 25.80 5.90
C GLU A 401 -2.55 25.47 5.30
N ALA A 402 -1.57 25.15 6.16
CA ALA A 402 -0.24 24.75 5.74
C ALA A 402 -0.28 23.49 4.89
N ALA A 403 -1.06 22.48 5.30
CA ALA A 403 -1.17 21.21 4.59
C ALA A 403 -1.70 21.42 3.17
N VAL A 404 -2.67 22.31 2.98
CA VAL A 404 -3.19 22.66 1.64
C VAL A 404 -2.18 23.48 0.83
N LYS A 405 -1.72 24.61 1.38
CA LYS A 405 -0.84 25.55 0.65
C LYS A 405 0.52 24.92 0.29
N LEU A 406 1.14 24.20 1.24
CA LEU A 406 2.44 23.59 1.00
C LEU A 406 2.33 22.37 0.07
N SER A 407 1.30 21.53 0.21
CA SER A 407 1.13 20.41 -0.73
C SER A 407 0.78 20.88 -2.15
N SER A 408 -0.04 21.93 -2.30
CA SER A 408 -0.33 22.58 -3.59
C SER A 408 0.96 23.06 -4.27
N ARG A 409 1.83 23.72 -3.51
CA ARG A 409 3.07 24.31 -4.03
C ARG A 409 4.18 23.29 -4.29
N TYR A 410 4.36 22.32 -3.40
CA TYR A 410 5.54 21.45 -3.38
C TYR A 410 5.28 20.01 -3.84
N ILE A 411 4.00 19.61 -3.99
CA ILE A 411 3.61 18.24 -4.41
C ILE A 411 2.64 18.34 -5.61
N PRO A 412 3.11 18.81 -6.79
CA PRO A 412 2.24 19.02 -7.95
C PRO A 412 1.80 17.73 -8.65
N ALA A 413 2.46 16.60 -8.38
CA ALA A 413 2.15 15.31 -9.02
C ALA A 413 0.89 14.63 -8.45
N ARG A 414 0.33 15.15 -7.34
CA ARG A 414 -0.87 14.66 -6.67
C ARG A 414 -1.93 15.76 -6.60
N GLN A 415 -3.19 15.37 -6.39
CA GLN A 415 -4.31 16.31 -6.36
C GLN A 415 -4.79 16.61 -4.94
N LEU A 416 -5.32 17.82 -4.73
CA LEU A 416 -6.15 18.15 -3.57
C LEU A 416 -7.49 17.39 -3.66
N PRO A 417 -8.09 16.99 -2.53
CA PRO A 417 -7.58 17.11 -1.15
C PRO A 417 -6.66 15.94 -0.72
N ASP A 418 -6.48 14.90 -1.53
CA ASP A 418 -5.73 13.69 -1.14
C ASP A 418 -4.31 13.97 -0.64
N LYS A 419 -3.56 14.83 -1.35
CA LYS A 419 -2.19 15.18 -0.94
C LYS A 419 -2.15 15.92 0.41
N SER A 420 -3.12 16.78 0.71
CA SER A 420 -3.19 17.50 1.98
C SER A 420 -3.65 16.61 3.13
N VAL A 421 -4.58 15.67 2.87
CA VAL A 421 -4.99 14.65 3.85
C VAL A 421 -3.81 13.75 4.21
N SER A 422 -3.11 13.21 3.22
CA SER A 422 -1.93 12.35 3.44
C SER A 422 -0.82 13.07 4.20
N LEU A 423 -0.58 14.34 3.86
CA LEU A 423 0.42 15.17 4.52
C LEU A 423 0.05 15.45 5.98
N LEU A 424 -1.21 15.80 6.25
CA LEU A 424 -1.69 16.04 7.60
C LEU A 424 -1.66 14.76 8.45
N ASP A 425 -2.04 13.61 7.88
CA ASP A 425 -2.01 12.31 8.56
C ASP A 425 -0.59 11.96 9.03
N THR A 426 0.38 12.15 8.14
CA THR A 426 1.80 11.91 8.44
C THR A 426 2.31 12.87 9.52
N ALA A 427 1.88 14.14 9.47
CA ALA A 427 2.21 15.11 10.52
C ALA A 427 1.60 14.72 11.88
N CYS A 428 0.35 14.24 11.90
CA CYS A 428 -0.31 13.74 13.11
C CYS A 428 0.43 12.54 13.70
N ALA A 429 0.74 11.54 12.87
CA ALA A 429 1.50 10.36 13.29
C ALA A 429 2.87 10.75 13.86
N ARG A 430 3.56 11.71 13.22
CA ARG A 430 4.86 12.19 13.69
C ARG A 430 4.78 12.88 15.05
N VAL A 431 3.77 13.73 15.26
CA VAL A 431 3.54 14.36 16.56
C VAL A 431 3.23 13.30 17.62
N ALA A 432 2.37 12.33 17.31
CA ALA A 432 2.03 11.24 18.23
C ALA A 432 3.28 10.41 18.63
N VAL A 433 4.12 10.05 17.66
CA VAL A 433 5.38 9.35 17.92
C VAL A 433 6.33 10.23 18.74
N SER A 434 6.47 11.51 18.40
CA SER A 434 7.37 12.45 19.07
C SER A 434 7.03 12.65 20.56
N LEU A 435 5.76 12.54 20.95
CA LEU A 435 5.32 12.64 22.34
C LEU A 435 5.66 11.41 23.20
N HIS A 436 5.82 10.23 22.59
CA HIS A 436 5.95 8.97 23.31
C HIS A 436 7.26 8.22 23.08
N ALA A 437 7.97 8.51 21.99
CA ALA A 437 9.19 7.82 21.60
C ALA A 437 10.45 8.63 21.92
N VAL A 438 11.59 7.95 21.88
CA VAL A 438 12.91 8.58 21.92
C VAL A 438 13.15 9.30 20.58
N PRO A 439 13.61 10.57 20.58
CA PRO A 439 13.93 11.29 19.34
C PRO A 439 14.97 10.55 18.50
N ALA A 440 14.85 10.64 17.17
CA ALA A 440 15.73 9.95 16.23
C ALA A 440 17.22 10.29 16.48
N GLU A 441 17.55 11.56 16.73
CA GLU A 441 18.93 11.98 16.98
C GLU A 441 19.55 11.32 18.22
N VAL A 442 18.75 11.09 19.27
CA VAL A 442 19.20 10.41 20.49
C VAL A 442 19.42 8.93 20.22
N ASP A 443 18.48 8.28 19.51
CA ASP A 443 18.59 6.86 19.14
C ASP A 443 19.76 6.59 18.19
N ASP A 444 19.99 7.48 17.22
CA ASP A 444 21.09 7.41 16.26
C ASP A 444 22.45 7.54 16.95
N SER A 445 22.61 8.52 17.87
CA SER A 445 23.85 8.63 18.65
C SER A 445 24.08 7.39 19.54
N ARG A 446 23.02 6.82 20.15
CA ARG A 446 23.14 5.57 20.93
C ARG A 446 23.61 4.40 20.07
N LYS A 447 22.99 4.19 18.90
CA LYS A 447 23.39 3.14 17.95
C LYS A 447 24.81 3.36 17.41
N ARG A 448 25.20 4.62 17.18
CA ARG A 448 26.56 4.96 16.72
C ARG A 448 27.60 4.61 17.77
N ILE A 449 27.33 4.92 19.03
CA ILE A 449 28.19 4.54 20.17
C ILE A 449 28.29 3.00 20.25
N GLU A 450 27.16 2.27 20.16
CA GLU A 450 27.16 0.80 20.19
C GLU A 450 27.99 0.18 19.06
N ALA A 451 27.85 0.71 17.84
CA ALA A 451 28.64 0.28 16.69
C ALA A 451 30.14 0.50 16.89
N LEU A 452 30.53 1.70 17.38
CA LEU A 452 31.94 2.02 17.65
C LEU A 452 32.50 1.21 18.84
N GLN A 453 31.69 0.91 19.85
CA GLN A 453 32.07 0.03 20.96
C GLN A 453 32.31 -1.41 20.48
N THR A 454 31.47 -1.90 19.57
CA THR A 454 31.67 -3.20 18.92
C THR A 454 32.98 -3.20 18.12
N GLU A 455 33.27 -2.12 17.40
CA GLU A 455 34.54 -1.94 16.70
C GLU A 455 35.73 -1.98 17.68
N LEU A 456 35.67 -1.26 18.82
CA LEU A 456 36.70 -1.33 19.86
C LEU A 456 36.90 -2.74 20.42
N GLN A 457 35.83 -3.51 20.59
CA GLN A 457 35.95 -4.91 21.03
C GLN A 457 36.69 -5.76 20.00
N ILE A 458 36.42 -5.57 18.71
CA ILE A 458 37.13 -6.27 17.63
C ILE A 458 38.61 -5.87 17.63
N ILE A 459 38.89 -4.56 17.67
CA ILE A 459 40.24 -3.99 17.77
C ILE A 459 41.01 -4.58 18.96
N SER A 460 40.36 -4.75 20.12
CA SER A 460 40.98 -5.33 21.32
C SER A 460 41.41 -6.79 21.13
N ARG A 461 40.62 -7.58 20.36
CA ARG A 461 40.96 -8.96 20.02
C ARG A 461 42.11 -9.01 19.02
N GLU A 462 42.11 -8.12 18.03
CA GLU A 462 43.19 -7.98 17.03
C GLU A 462 44.52 -7.57 17.69
N LYS A 463 44.46 -6.64 18.65
CA LYS A 463 45.60 -6.24 19.48
C LYS A 463 46.19 -7.42 20.27
N ALA A 464 45.33 -8.28 20.82
CA ALA A 464 45.75 -9.46 21.58
C ALA A 464 46.49 -10.51 20.73
N ILE A 465 46.24 -10.56 19.41
CA ILE A 465 46.94 -11.45 18.46
C ILE A 465 48.11 -10.76 17.74
N GLY A 466 48.47 -9.52 18.13
CA GLY A 466 49.66 -8.82 17.65
C GLY A 466 49.50 -8.00 16.37
N VAL A 467 48.27 -7.69 15.95
CA VAL A 467 48.00 -6.76 14.84
C VAL A 467 48.19 -5.32 15.30
N ASP A 468 48.88 -4.49 14.51
CA ASP A 468 48.98 -3.05 14.78
C ASP A 468 47.64 -2.36 14.50
N VAL A 469 47.00 -1.90 15.57
CA VAL A 469 45.68 -1.26 15.56
C VAL A 469 45.70 0.13 16.20
N THR A 470 46.88 0.67 16.52
CA THR A 470 47.06 1.82 17.41
C THR A 470 46.32 3.07 16.91
N VAL A 471 46.36 3.32 15.60
CA VAL A 471 45.66 4.46 14.95
C VAL A 471 44.15 4.27 14.97
N ARG A 472 43.67 3.06 14.62
CA ARG A 472 42.23 2.73 14.60
C ARG A 472 41.62 2.77 15.99
N GLU A 473 42.33 2.28 17.00
CA GLU A 473 41.90 2.32 18.42
C GLU A 473 41.75 3.76 18.91
N THR A 474 42.70 4.62 18.55
CA THR A 474 42.68 6.04 18.93
C THR A 474 41.52 6.78 18.25
N ASP A 475 41.32 6.59 16.95
CA ASP A 475 40.23 7.20 16.17
C ASP A 475 38.84 6.74 16.68
N ALA A 476 38.65 5.44 16.89
CA ALA A 476 37.40 4.89 17.43
C ALA A 476 37.10 5.43 18.83
N SER A 477 38.12 5.52 19.70
CA SER A 477 37.97 6.07 21.06
C SER A 477 37.61 7.56 21.05
N GLN A 478 38.22 8.35 20.16
CA GLN A 478 37.89 9.77 20.00
C GLN A 478 36.47 9.96 19.48
N LYS A 479 36.05 9.16 18.48
CA LYS A 479 34.68 9.18 17.96
C LYS A 479 33.64 8.82 19.02
N ILE A 480 33.93 7.83 19.86
CA ILE A 480 33.05 7.48 21.00
C ILE A 480 32.94 8.64 21.98
N ALA A 481 34.06 9.27 22.36
CA ALA A 481 34.03 10.40 23.29
C ALA A 481 33.23 11.59 22.74
N ALA A 482 33.38 11.87 21.43
CA ALA A 482 32.62 12.90 20.74
C ALA A 482 31.11 12.59 20.71
N GLU A 483 30.73 11.37 20.33
CA GLU A 483 29.32 10.95 20.28
C GLU A 483 28.68 10.86 21.68
N GLN A 484 29.45 10.49 22.72
CA GLN A 484 28.98 10.50 24.10
C GLN A 484 28.70 11.92 24.60
N ALA A 485 29.57 12.89 24.26
CA ALA A 485 29.34 14.29 24.58
C ALA A 485 28.08 14.82 23.88
N ARG A 486 27.91 14.49 22.59
CA ARG A 486 26.71 14.83 21.81
C ARG A 486 25.45 14.20 22.40
N LEU A 487 25.49 12.92 22.78
CA LEU A 487 24.36 12.23 23.39
C LEU A 487 23.94 12.90 24.71
N ALA A 488 24.89 13.28 25.56
CA ALA A 488 24.60 13.95 26.82
C ALA A 488 23.92 15.32 26.62
N GLU A 489 24.36 16.08 25.60
CA GLU A 489 23.71 17.34 25.21
C GLU A 489 22.27 17.11 24.73
N LEU A 490 22.08 16.15 23.81
CA LEU A 490 20.77 15.82 23.26
C LEU A 490 19.80 15.30 24.33
N GLU A 491 20.25 14.46 25.25
CA GLU A 491 19.43 13.97 26.37
C GLU A 491 19.05 15.11 27.33
N GLY A 492 19.97 16.04 27.58
CA GLY A 492 19.70 17.24 28.37
C GLY A 492 18.64 18.14 27.72
N ARG A 493 18.80 18.43 26.42
CA ARG A 493 17.83 19.21 25.63
C ARG A 493 16.47 18.51 25.57
N TRP A 494 16.44 17.21 25.28
CA TRP A 494 15.22 16.42 25.20
C TRP A 494 14.41 16.48 26.51
N LYS A 495 15.10 16.35 27.66
CA LYS A 495 14.46 16.46 28.97
C LYS A 495 13.86 17.85 29.21
N ALA A 496 14.61 18.90 28.90
CA ALA A 496 14.15 20.29 29.07
C ALA A 496 12.96 20.61 28.15
N GLU A 497 12.99 20.14 26.89
CA GLU A 497 11.86 20.26 25.97
C GLU A 497 10.63 19.53 26.51
N ARG A 498 10.79 18.30 27.02
CA ARG A 498 9.68 17.49 27.54
C ARG A 498 8.97 18.18 28.70
N GLU A 499 9.72 18.74 29.64
CA GLU A 499 9.16 19.47 30.79
C GLU A 499 8.33 20.70 30.35
N LEU A 500 8.79 21.43 29.32
CA LEU A 500 8.06 22.56 28.76
C LEU A 500 6.82 22.13 27.98
N VAL A 501 6.91 21.05 27.19
CA VAL A 501 5.79 20.49 26.42
C VAL A 501 4.69 19.98 27.36
N ASP A 502 5.04 19.24 28.42
CA ASP A 502 4.09 18.74 29.41
C ASP A 502 3.34 19.91 30.08
N ARG A 503 4.06 20.98 30.44
CA ARG A 503 3.45 22.19 31.02
C ARG A 503 2.55 22.91 30.01
N LEU A 504 2.96 23.01 28.75
CA LEU A 504 2.17 23.61 27.67
C LEU A 504 0.86 22.85 27.45
N LEU A 505 0.90 21.51 27.39
CA LEU A 505 -0.29 20.67 27.21
C LEU A 505 -1.23 20.78 28.42
N ALA A 506 -0.69 20.82 29.64
CA ALA A 506 -1.47 21.02 30.86
C ALA A 506 -2.19 22.38 30.88
N LEU A 507 -1.49 23.48 30.56
CA LEU A 507 -2.06 24.83 30.48
C LEU A 507 -3.14 24.91 29.40
N ARG A 508 -2.92 24.29 28.23
CA ARG A 508 -3.92 24.22 27.17
C ARG A 508 -5.16 23.45 27.60
N SER A 509 -4.99 22.33 28.32
CA SER A 509 -6.12 21.56 28.86
C SER A 509 -6.96 22.38 29.84
N GLN A 510 -6.33 23.11 30.78
CA GLN A 510 -7.02 23.99 31.72
C GLN A 510 -7.79 25.12 31.04
N LEU A 511 -7.20 25.76 30.02
CA LEU A 511 -7.87 26.81 29.24
C LEU A 511 -9.05 26.28 28.41
N ARG A 512 -9.01 25.00 28.01
CA ARG A 512 -10.06 24.36 27.21
C ARG A 512 -11.23 23.86 28.06
N ALA A 513 -10.98 23.40 29.27
CA ALA A 513 -12.02 22.99 30.21
C ALA A 513 -13.03 24.11 30.56
N GLY A 514 -12.67 25.38 30.33
CA GLY A 514 -13.54 26.55 30.48
C GLY A 514 -14.23 27.04 29.20
N LEU A 515 -14.12 26.32 28.08
CA LEU A 515 -14.79 26.64 26.82
C LEU A 515 -15.89 25.60 26.56
N GLN A 516 -17.10 26.06 26.24
CA GLN A 516 -18.09 25.17 25.62
C GLN A 516 -17.53 24.67 24.27
N PRO A 517 -17.83 23.43 23.85
CA PRO A 517 -17.62 23.02 22.47
C PRO A 517 -18.33 24.04 21.56
N VAL A 518 -17.62 24.53 20.55
CA VAL A 518 -18.15 25.53 19.61
C VAL A 518 -19.34 24.91 18.88
N GLU A 519 -20.55 25.35 19.21
CA GLU A 519 -21.78 25.04 18.47
C GLU A 519 -21.63 25.54 17.03
N GLY A 520 -21.51 24.61 16.07
CA GLY A 520 -21.26 24.99 14.67
C GLY A 520 -21.63 23.96 13.62
N THR A 521 -22.08 22.76 13.98
CA THR A 521 -22.67 21.82 13.01
C THR A 521 -23.84 21.11 13.68
N GLY A 522 -25.08 21.57 13.46
CA GLY A 522 -26.33 21.01 14.01
C GLY A 522 -26.63 19.58 13.54
N SER A 523 -25.76 18.64 13.88
CA SER A 523 -25.83 17.22 13.56
C SER A 523 -26.27 16.45 14.80
N SER A 524 -27.32 15.65 14.64
CA SER A 524 -27.83 14.72 15.66
C SER A 524 -26.79 13.71 16.19
N LEU A 525 -25.61 13.61 15.55
CA LEU A 525 -24.50 12.75 15.97
C LEU A 525 -23.71 13.29 17.19
N GLU A 526 -23.68 14.60 17.43
CA GLU A 526 -23.03 15.14 18.64
C GLU A 526 -23.83 14.82 19.91
N ALA A 527 -25.16 14.79 19.81
CA ALA A 527 -26.05 14.39 20.90
C ALA A 527 -25.87 12.91 21.29
N ALA A 528 -25.53 12.04 20.33
CA ALA A 528 -25.26 10.62 20.58
C ALA A 528 -23.85 10.38 21.15
N ALA A 529 -22.85 11.17 20.73
CA ALA A 529 -21.48 11.07 21.25
C ALA A 529 -21.35 11.48 22.72
N ALA A 530 -22.20 12.39 23.20
CA ALA A 530 -22.27 12.78 24.61
C ALA A 530 -22.71 11.65 25.56
N HIS A 531 -23.33 10.57 25.04
CA HIS A 531 -23.83 9.44 25.83
C HIS A 531 -22.92 8.19 25.83
N ALA A 532 -21.79 8.21 25.11
CA ALA A 532 -20.93 7.04 24.91
C ALA A 532 -19.55 7.12 25.59
N ALA A 533 -19.25 8.16 26.36
CA ALA A 533 -18.05 8.19 27.21
C ALA A 533 -18.27 7.32 28.45
N PRO A 534 -17.28 6.50 28.88
CA PRO A 534 -17.42 5.66 30.06
C PRO A 534 -17.59 6.55 31.30
N ALA A 535 -18.70 6.34 32.01
CA ALA A 535 -18.99 6.99 33.28
C ALA A 535 -17.97 6.55 34.33
N VAL A 536 -16.88 7.31 34.48
CA VAL A 536 -16.14 7.35 35.73
C VAL A 536 -16.95 8.21 36.68
N ALA A 537 -17.43 7.59 37.75
CA ALA A 537 -18.27 8.20 38.76
C ALA A 537 -17.75 9.56 39.22
N SER A 538 -18.54 10.61 39.00
CA SER A 538 -18.51 11.81 39.82
C SER A 538 -19.95 12.30 40.04
N THR A 539 -20.55 11.80 41.11
CA THR A 539 -21.70 12.41 41.76
C THR A 539 -21.27 13.74 42.38
N THR A 540 -21.33 14.80 41.60
CA THR A 540 -21.63 16.14 42.09
C THR A 540 -22.20 16.96 40.95
N ALA A 541 -23.42 17.46 41.14
CA ALA A 541 -23.95 18.58 40.37
C ALA A 541 -23.03 19.78 40.60
N ALA A 542 -22.01 19.93 39.76
CA ALA A 542 -21.16 21.11 39.71
C ALA A 542 -21.77 22.08 38.71
N THR A 543 -22.38 23.12 39.26
CA THR A 543 -22.59 24.41 38.63
C THR A 543 -21.42 24.77 37.72
N SER A 544 -21.73 25.08 36.46
CA SER A 544 -20.82 25.63 35.45
C SER A 544 -20.21 26.96 35.92
N ALA A 545 -19.14 26.89 36.70
CA ALA A 545 -18.24 28.01 36.93
C ALA A 545 -17.22 28.02 35.79
N GLY A 546 -17.47 28.84 34.76
CA GLY A 546 -16.41 29.19 33.81
C GLY A 546 -15.22 29.79 34.57
N LEU A 547 -13.99 29.54 34.10
CA LEU A 547 -12.81 30.19 34.66
C LEU A 547 -13.04 31.70 34.75
N ALA A 548 -12.76 32.31 35.91
CA ALA A 548 -12.82 33.76 36.06
C ALA A 548 -11.87 34.42 35.04
N ASP A 549 -12.30 35.53 34.42
CA ASP A 549 -11.52 36.21 33.38
C ASP A 549 -10.09 36.58 33.83
N ALA A 550 -9.89 36.84 35.13
CA ALA A 550 -8.58 37.09 35.71
C ALA A 550 -7.67 35.84 35.70
N ASP A 551 -8.20 34.67 36.06
CA ASP A 551 -7.46 33.40 36.03
C ASP A 551 -7.17 32.97 34.59
N ARG A 552 -8.11 33.20 33.68
CA ARG A 552 -7.93 32.96 32.24
C ARG A 552 -6.81 33.83 31.66
N THR A 553 -6.78 35.11 32.00
CA THR A 553 -5.74 36.05 31.56
C THR A 553 -4.37 35.64 32.08
N ARG A 554 -4.29 35.20 33.34
CA ARG A 554 -3.06 34.68 33.96
C ARG A 554 -2.54 33.43 33.25
N LEU A 555 -3.41 32.43 33.02
CA LEU A 555 -3.06 31.20 32.33
C LEU A 555 -2.64 31.44 30.87
N GLN A 556 -3.28 32.39 30.18
CA GLN A 556 -2.87 32.81 28.83
C GLN A 556 -1.49 33.48 28.81
N ALA A 557 -1.17 34.31 29.81
CA ALA A 557 0.15 34.92 29.94
C ALA A 557 1.23 33.86 30.21
N GLU A 558 0.95 32.90 31.10
CA GLU A 558 1.85 31.78 31.38
C GLU A 558 2.06 30.88 30.15
N LEU A 559 0.99 30.59 29.39
CA LEU A 559 1.08 29.83 28.15
C LEU A 559 1.99 30.53 27.13
N ARG A 560 1.88 31.86 26.98
CA ARG A 560 2.75 32.63 26.08
C ARG A 560 4.22 32.57 26.48
N ASP A 561 4.51 32.65 27.78
CA ASP A 561 5.87 32.54 28.31
C ASP A 561 6.47 31.15 28.05
N VAL A 562 5.71 30.07 28.35
CA VAL A 562 6.14 28.70 28.07
C VAL A 562 6.35 28.47 26.57
N GLN A 563 5.46 28.99 25.72
CA GLN A 563 5.62 28.91 24.26
C GLN A 563 6.87 29.64 23.76
N ALA A 564 7.17 30.82 24.30
CA ALA A 564 8.36 31.57 23.92
C ALA A 564 9.65 30.84 24.31
N ARG A 565 9.73 30.32 25.55
CA ARG A 565 10.87 29.53 26.03
C ARG A 565 11.05 28.25 25.25
N LEU A 566 9.95 27.56 24.92
CA LEU A 566 10.00 26.35 24.11
C LEU A 566 10.51 26.66 22.69
N ALA A 567 10.04 27.75 22.08
CA ALA A 567 10.49 28.15 20.74
C ALA A 567 11.98 28.52 20.72
N GLU A 568 12.48 29.18 21.77
CA GLU A 568 13.90 29.52 21.93
C GLU A 568 14.75 28.26 22.11
N LEU A 569 14.32 27.33 22.98
CA LEU A 569 15.04 26.07 23.24
C LEU A 569 15.08 25.15 22.01
N GLN A 570 13.99 25.08 21.26
CA GLN A 570 13.86 24.19 20.09
C GLN A 570 14.63 24.70 18.88
N GLY A 571 14.75 26.02 18.72
CA GLY A 571 15.34 26.63 17.53
C GLY A 571 14.69 26.08 16.25
N GLU A 572 15.53 25.49 15.39
CA GLU A 572 15.16 24.98 14.07
C GLU A 572 14.93 23.46 14.02
N MET A 573 15.50 22.73 14.98
CA MET A 573 15.43 21.26 15.07
C MET A 573 14.79 20.85 16.40
N PRO A 574 13.45 20.87 16.48
CA PRO A 574 12.73 20.45 17.68
C PRO A 574 12.87 18.93 17.89
N LEU A 575 13.20 18.51 19.12
CA LEU A 575 13.23 17.09 19.48
C LEU A 575 11.82 16.58 19.81
N ILE A 576 10.95 17.45 20.32
CA ILE A 576 9.55 17.14 20.62
C ILE A 576 8.59 18.09 19.90
N LEU A 577 7.65 17.55 19.14
CA LEU A 577 6.56 18.32 18.54
C LEU A 577 5.32 18.26 19.48
N PRO A 578 4.89 19.37 20.10
CA PRO A 578 3.79 19.34 21.06
C PRO A 578 2.40 19.20 20.41
N THR A 579 2.22 19.76 19.21
CA THR A 579 0.96 19.79 18.47
C THR A 579 1.22 19.84 16.97
N VAL A 580 0.22 19.48 16.18
CA VAL A 580 0.29 19.60 14.72
C VAL A 580 0.06 21.07 14.35
N ASP A 581 1.15 21.76 14.07
CA ASP A 581 1.21 23.16 13.68
C ASP A 581 1.79 23.33 12.26
N TYR A 582 2.00 24.58 11.84
CA TYR A 582 2.66 24.86 10.56
C TYR A 582 4.03 24.18 10.44
N GLN A 583 4.82 24.14 11.52
CA GLN A 583 6.17 23.59 11.50
C GLN A 583 6.15 22.06 11.37
N ALA A 584 5.26 21.37 12.06
CA ALA A 584 5.10 19.92 11.94
C ALA A 584 4.78 19.52 10.48
N VAL A 585 3.87 20.24 9.83
CA VAL A 585 3.54 20.03 8.42
C VAL A 585 4.72 20.36 7.51
N ALA A 586 5.39 21.48 7.74
CA ALA A 586 6.56 21.91 6.97
C ALA A 586 7.71 20.88 7.00
N THR A 587 8.00 20.32 8.17
CA THR A 587 9.03 19.27 8.31
C THR A 587 8.67 18.02 7.50
N VAL A 588 7.40 17.60 7.47
CA VAL A 588 6.98 16.45 6.64
C VAL A 588 7.11 16.76 5.16
N VAL A 589 6.73 17.97 4.72
CA VAL A 589 6.95 18.39 3.32
C VAL A 589 8.43 18.37 2.98
N GLY A 590 9.29 18.83 3.89
CA GLY A 590 10.73 18.80 3.66
C GLY A 590 11.28 17.39 3.52
N ASP A 591 10.84 16.44 4.33
CA ASP A 591 11.26 15.05 4.19
C ASP A 591 10.75 14.40 2.89
N TRP A 592 9.53 14.73 2.46
CA TRP A 592 8.94 14.18 1.23
C TRP A 592 9.57 14.75 -0.04
N THR A 593 10.00 16.00 0.00
CA THR A 593 10.44 16.75 -1.18
C THR A 593 11.95 17.02 -1.22
N GLY A 594 12.63 16.86 -0.09
CA GLY A 594 14.02 17.27 0.11
C GLY A 594 14.20 18.79 0.29
N ILE A 595 13.12 19.58 0.31
CA ILE A 595 13.20 21.04 0.39
C ILE A 595 13.01 21.51 1.83
N PRO A 596 13.91 22.32 2.40
CA PRO A 596 13.67 22.92 3.70
C PRO A 596 12.44 23.84 3.66
N VAL A 597 11.48 23.63 4.57
CA VAL A 597 10.28 24.47 4.72
C VAL A 597 10.17 24.97 6.16
N GLY A 598 9.54 26.14 6.36
CA GLY A 598 9.30 26.72 7.67
C GLY A 598 10.57 27.27 8.33
N ARG A 599 10.86 26.91 9.58
CA ARG A 599 12.07 27.38 10.27
C ARG A 599 13.35 26.96 9.54
N MET A 600 13.34 25.80 8.88
CA MET A 600 14.46 25.33 8.05
C MET A 600 14.70 26.24 6.82
N ALA A 601 13.69 26.98 6.36
CA ALA A 601 13.86 27.92 5.26
C ALA A 601 14.67 29.18 5.65
N ARG A 602 14.84 29.47 6.95
CA ARG A 602 15.75 30.54 7.40
C ARG A 602 17.20 30.20 7.07
N ASN A 603 17.61 28.95 7.34
CA ASN A 603 18.87 28.42 6.84
C ASN A 603 18.93 28.41 5.32
N GLU A 604 17.85 28.13 4.59
CA GLU A 604 17.86 28.23 3.13
C GLU A 604 18.23 29.64 2.65
N VAL A 605 17.70 30.69 3.27
CA VAL A 605 18.07 32.08 2.94
C VAL A 605 19.55 32.34 3.21
N GLU A 606 20.06 31.91 4.35
CA GLU A 606 21.49 32.03 4.68
C GLU A 606 22.36 31.24 3.70
N THR A 607 21.97 30.01 3.38
CA THR A 607 22.59 29.16 2.37
C THR A 607 22.60 29.88 1.02
N ILE A 608 21.47 30.42 0.55
CA ILE A 608 21.35 31.18 -0.71
C ILE A 608 22.24 32.42 -0.72
N LEU A 609 22.35 33.14 0.40
CA LEU A 609 23.24 34.29 0.54
C LEU A 609 24.71 33.86 0.46
N ASN A 610 25.04 32.69 1.00
CA ASN A 610 26.39 32.13 1.07
C ASN A 610 26.71 31.11 -0.04
N VAL A 611 25.82 30.90 -1.04
CA VAL A 611 25.99 29.88 -2.10
C VAL A 611 27.34 30.03 -2.81
N ALA A 612 27.77 31.26 -3.12
CA ALA A 612 29.06 31.48 -3.79
C ALA A 612 30.23 30.94 -2.95
N SER A 613 30.22 31.21 -1.64
CA SER A 613 31.24 30.73 -0.71
C SER A 613 31.20 29.22 -0.51
N LEU A 614 30.00 28.62 -0.46
CA LEU A 614 29.83 27.17 -0.37
C LEU A 614 30.36 26.47 -1.62
N LEU A 615 30.03 26.98 -2.81
CA LEU A 615 30.53 26.45 -4.07
C LEU A 615 32.06 26.58 -4.17
N ALA A 616 32.64 27.68 -3.71
CA ALA A 616 34.09 27.92 -3.73
C ALA A 616 34.89 26.96 -2.84
N GLN A 617 34.26 26.27 -1.87
CA GLN A 617 34.92 25.23 -1.07
C GLN A 617 35.26 23.98 -1.89
N ARG A 618 34.46 23.67 -2.93
CA ARG A 618 34.70 22.54 -3.86
C ARG A 618 35.32 22.99 -5.17
N VAL A 619 34.85 24.10 -5.74
CA VAL A 619 35.27 24.59 -7.07
C VAL A 619 36.32 25.69 -6.91
N ILE A 620 37.60 25.30 -6.94
CA ILE A 620 38.72 26.20 -6.67
C ILE A 620 39.07 27.05 -7.91
N GLY A 621 39.22 28.37 -7.73
CA GLY A 621 39.73 29.28 -8.75
C GLY A 621 38.69 29.72 -9.80
N GLN A 622 37.40 29.51 -9.54
CA GLN A 622 36.28 29.90 -10.41
C GLN A 622 35.32 30.90 -9.75
N ASP A 623 35.81 31.74 -8.83
CA ASP A 623 35.00 32.62 -7.98
C ASP A 623 34.01 33.49 -8.78
N HIS A 624 34.45 34.05 -9.91
CA HIS A 624 33.60 34.86 -10.78
C HIS A 624 32.38 34.08 -11.31
N ALA A 625 32.56 32.82 -11.70
CA ALA A 625 31.47 31.98 -12.16
C ALA A 625 30.50 31.65 -11.02
N MET A 626 31.02 31.38 -9.82
CA MET A 626 30.20 31.08 -8.64
C MET A 626 29.37 32.29 -8.22
N GLU A 627 29.94 33.50 -8.26
CA GLU A 627 29.21 34.76 -7.99
C GLU A 627 28.07 35.00 -8.98
N MET A 628 28.29 34.74 -10.28
CA MET A 628 27.24 34.88 -11.30
C MET A 628 26.08 33.90 -11.07
N ILE A 629 26.42 32.64 -10.76
CA ILE A 629 25.43 31.60 -10.43
C ILE A 629 24.63 32.01 -9.18
N ALA A 630 25.32 32.40 -8.10
CA ALA A 630 24.70 32.82 -6.85
C ALA A 630 23.76 34.01 -7.05
N LYS A 631 24.18 35.05 -7.77
CA LYS A 631 23.37 36.24 -8.05
C LYS A 631 22.07 35.89 -8.79
N ARG A 632 22.13 34.96 -9.74
CA ARG A 632 20.95 34.51 -10.49
C ARG A 632 19.97 33.76 -9.58
N ILE A 633 20.47 32.85 -8.75
CA ILE A 633 19.66 32.08 -7.80
C ILE A 633 19.00 33.02 -6.78
N GLN A 634 19.76 33.96 -6.21
CA GLN A 634 19.26 34.99 -5.31
C GLN A 634 18.14 35.82 -5.94
N THR A 635 18.30 36.23 -7.20
CA THR A 635 17.29 37.01 -7.94
C THR A 635 15.99 36.22 -8.11
N SER A 636 16.08 34.94 -8.49
CA SER A 636 14.90 34.07 -8.63
C SER A 636 14.21 33.85 -7.28
N ARG A 637 14.98 33.60 -6.22
CA ARG A 637 14.46 33.35 -4.86
C ARG A 637 13.85 34.59 -4.21
N ALA A 638 14.31 35.78 -4.58
CA ALA A 638 13.69 37.05 -4.18
C ALA A 638 12.34 37.32 -4.87
N GLY A 639 11.86 36.44 -5.77
CA GLY A 639 10.60 36.62 -6.48
C GLY A 639 10.63 37.75 -7.52
N LEU A 640 11.83 38.19 -7.93
CA LEU A 640 12.02 39.28 -8.89
C LEU A 640 12.01 38.80 -10.35
N ASP A 641 11.67 37.52 -10.59
CA ASP A 641 11.60 36.92 -11.92
C ASP A 641 10.25 36.21 -12.15
N ASN A 642 9.99 35.80 -13.39
CA ASN A 642 8.78 35.11 -13.79
C ASN A 642 8.68 33.72 -13.11
N PRO A 643 7.61 33.44 -12.33
CA PRO A 643 7.40 32.15 -11.66
C PRO A 643 7.31 30.94 -12.60
N GLN A 644 7.03 31.16 -13.89
CA GLN A 644 6.96 30.10 -14.90
C GLN A 644 8.31 29.71 -15.52
N LYS A 645 9.42 30.37 -15.10
CA LYS A 645 10.77 30.06 -15.59
C LYS A 645 11.56 29.22 -14.59
N PRO A 646 12.54 28.42 -15.04
CA PRO A 646 13.50 27.77 -14.15
C PRO A 646 14.27 28.80 -13.29
N ILE A 647 14.67 28.38 -12.09
CA ILE A 647 15.41 29.21 -11.12
C ILE A 647 16.67 29.81 -11.75
N GLY A 648 17.41 29.01 -12.50
CA GLY A 648 18.59 29.42 -13.24
C GLY A 648 18.80 28.56 -14.47
N VAL A 649 19.32 29.17 -15.54
CA VAL A 649 19.80 28.48 -16.73
C VAL A 649 21.22 28.97 -16.95
N PHE A 650 22.17 28.04 -16.95
CA PHE A 650 23.59 28.35 -16.99
C PHE A 650 24.25 27.57 -18.13
N MET A 651 25.19 28.22 -18.82
CA MET A 651 26.06 27.57 -19.81
C MET A 651 27.49 27.68 -19.30
N LEU A 652 28.04 26.56 -18.81
CA LEU A 652 29.41 26.51 -18.27
C LEU A 652 30.38 26.25 -19.41
N ALA A 653 31.00 27.30 -19.95
CA ALA A 653 31.95 27.21 -21.04
C ALA A 653 33.40 27.17 -20.52
N GLY A 654 34.16 26.13 -20.86
CA GLY A 654 35.56 25.97 -20.46
C GLY A 654 36.16 24.66 -20.97
N THR A 655 37.48 24.48 -20.84
CA THR A 655 38.17 23.24 -21.22
C THR A 655 37.70 22.06 -20.36
N SER A 656 37.99 20.82 -20.77
CA SER A 656 37.69 19.65 -19.93
C SER A 656 38.51 19.69 -18.64
N GLY A 657 37.94 19.19 -17.54
CA GLY A 657 38.60 19.11 -16.23
C GLY A 657 38.62 20.38 -15.37
N VAL A 658 38.02 21.49 -15.82
CA VAL A 658 38.01 22.77 -15.06
C VAL A 658 36.96 22.87 -13.96
N GLY A 659 36.20 21.80 -13.70
CA GLY A 659 35.17 21.77 -12.64
C GLY A 659 33.75 22.11 -13.08
N LYS A 660 33.40 21.96 -14.37
CA LYS A 660 32.03 22.19 -14.88
C LYS A 660 30.99 21.26 -14.22
N THR A 661 31.24 19.95 -14.28
CA THR A 661 30.42 18.92 -13.65
C THR A 661 30.40 19.07 -12.13
N GLU A 662 31.56 19.38 -11.55
CA GLU A 662 31.72 19.61 -10.11
C GLU A 662 30.86 20.80 -9.62
N THR A 663 30.74 21.85 -10.42
CA THR A 663 29.86 22.99 -10.13
C THR A 663 28.40 22.55 -10.03
N ALA A 664 27.95 21.64 -10.91
CA ALA A 664 26.58 21.14 -10.89
C ALA A 664 26.31 20.24 -9.67
N LEU A 665 27.27 19.39 -9.29
CA LEU A 665 27.22 18.57 -8.07
C LEU A 665 27.17 19.43 -6.82
N ALA A 666 28.10 20.37 -6.69
CA ALA A 666 28.15 21.31 -5.55
C ALA A 666 26.87 22.15 -5.45
N LEU A 667 26.26 22.50 -6.59
CA LEU A 667 24.99 23.23 -6.62
C LEU A 667 23.80 22.36 -6.16
N ALA A 668 23.76 21.09 -6.58
CA ALA A 668 22.73 20.15 -6.14
C ALA A 668 22.82 19.88 -4.63
N GLU A 669 24.04 19.74 -4.11
CA GLU A 669 24.31 19.60 -2.68
C GLU A 669 23.89 20.85 -1.90
N ALA A 670 24.35 22.04 -2.32
CA ALA A 670 24.09 23.28 -1.61
C ALA A 670 22.61 23.69 -1.63
N LEU A 671 21.87 23.46 -2.72
CA LEU A 671 20.48 23.90 -2.84
C LEU A 671 19.43 22.85 -2.49
N TYR A 672 19.73 21.57 -2.72
CA TYR A 672 18.75 20.49 -2.59
C TYR A 672 19.22 19.39 -1.63
N GLY A 673 20.27 19.63 -0.84
CA GLY A 673 20.65 18.74 0.27
C GLY A 673 21.29 17.42 -0.15
N GLY A 674 21.78 17.30 -1.39
CA GLY A 674 22.64 16.20 -1.79
C GLY A 674 22.83 16.01 -3.30
N GLU A 675 23.96 15.37 -3.66
CA GLU A 675 24.33 15.10 -5.06
C GLU A 675 23.35 14.20 -5.80
N GLN A 676 22.59 13.37 -5.07
CA GLN A 676 21.53 12.54 -5.63
C GLN A 676 20.42 13.36 -6.32
N ASN A 677 20.35 14.67 -6.08
CA ASN A 677 19.41 15.58 -6.73
C ASN A 677 19.98 16.21 -8.02
N LEU A 678 21.10 15.69 -8.52
CA LEU A 678 21.61 15.94 -9.87
C LEU A 678 20.97 14.94 -10.85
N ILE A 679 20.35 15.46 -11.91
CA ILE A 679 19.88 14.69 -13.07
C ILE A 679 20.87 14.94 -14.20
N THR A 680 21.71 13.95 -14.51
CA THR A 680 22.68 14.05 -15.61
C THR A 680 22.09 13.46 -16.88
N ILE A 681 22.17 14.22 -17.97
CA ILE A 681 21.79 13.81 -19.32
C ILE A 681 23.01 13.95 -20.20
N ASN A 682 23.51 12.81 -20.69
CA ASN A 682 24.63 12.79 -21.62
C ASN A 682 24.14 13.16 -23.02
N MET A 683 24.48 14.36 -23.48
CA MET A 683 24.03 14.87 -24.79
C MET A 683 24.66 14.13 -25.96
N SER A 684 25.76 13.40 -25.76
CA SER A 684 26.35 12.54 -26.79
C SER A 684 25.41 11.40 -27.21
N GLU A 685 24.48 10.98 -26.36
CA GLU A 685 23.48 9.95 -26.68
C GLU A 685 22.31 10.51 -27.51
N PHE A 686 22.19 11.84 -27.61
CA PHE A 686 21.06 12.53 -28.24
C PHE A 686 21.43 13.27 -29.54
N GLN A 687 22.44 12.76 -30.28
CA GLN A 687 22.89 13.36 -31.54
C GLN A 687 21.89 13.18 -32.70
N GLU A 688 21.08 12.13 -32.67
CA GLU A 688 20.14 11.79 -33.74
C GLU A 688 18.73 12.34 -33.49
N ALA A 689 18.04 12.78 -34.56
CA ALA A 689 16.71 13.38 -34.42
C ALA A 689 15.66 12.44 -33.78
N HIS A 690 15.84 11.12 -33.92
CA HIS A 690 14.90 10.13 -33.39
C HIS A 690 15.10 9.87 -31.88
N THR A 691 16.32 10.04 -31.34
CA THR A 691 16.60 9.89 -29.90
C THR A 691 16.07 11.08 -29.09
N VAL A 692 15.83 12.24 -29.70
CA VAL A 692 15.12 13.36 -29.04
C VAL A 692 13.72 12.96 -28.57
N SER A 693 13.06 12.03 -29.27
CA SER A 693 11.73 11.53 -28.85
C SER A 693 11.82 10.68 -27.59
N THR A 694 12.93 9.99 -27.32
CA THR A 694 13.10 9.25 -26.06
C THR A 694 13.38 10.17 -24.89
N LEU A 695 13.98 11.36 -25.13
CA LEU A 695 14.22 12.38 -24.11
C LEU A 695 12.92 13.03 -23.61
N LYS A 696 12.02 13.42 -24.53
CA LYS A 696 10.76 14.11 -24.22
C LYS A 696 9.56 13.17 -24.02
N GLY A 697 9.58 12.01 -24.65
CA GLY A 697 8.45 11.08 -24.76
C GLY A 697 7.90 11.03 -26.18
N ALA A 698 7.37 9.87 -26.57
CA ALA A 698 6.88 9.64 -27.92
C ALA A 698 5.60 10.46 -28.21
N PRO A 699 5.44 11.02 -29.42
CA PRO A 699 4.24 11.77 -29.79
C PRO A 699 3.01 10.86 -29.96
N PRO A 700 1.77 11.42 -29.93
CA PRO A 700 0.54 10.67 -30.16
C PRO A 700 0.60 9.83 -31.44
N GLY A 701 0.36 8.52 -31.30
CA GLY A 701 0.35 7.57 -32.43
C GLY A 701 1.63 6.77 -32.64
N TYR A 702 2.68 7.00 -31.84
CA TYR A 702 3.93 6.21 -31.85
C TYR A 702 4.01 5.28 -30.63
N VAL A 703 4.79 4.20 -30.75
CA VAL A 703 5.06 3.27 -29.64
C VAL A 703 5.74 4.03 -28.50
N GLY A 704 5.23 3.88 -27.27
CA GLY A 704 5.65 4.66 -26.10
C GLY A 704 4.84 5.95 -25.87
N TYR A 705 3.78 6.21 -26.65
CA TYR A 705 2.90 7.36 -26.38
C TYR A 705 2.17 7.21 -25.05
N GLY A 706 2.35 8.19 -24.16
CA GLY A 706 1.83 8.17 -22.79
C GLY A 706 2.86 7.70 -21.76
N GLU A 707 3.98 7.14 -22.19
CA GLU A 707 5.16 6.89 -21.38
C GLU A 707 6.04 8.15 -21.46
N GLY A 708 6.31 8.80 -20.32
CA GLY A 708 7.16 9.98 -20.29
C GLY A 708 8.59 9.66 -20.76
N GLY A 709 9.25 10.63 -21.40
CA GLY A 709 10.65 10.49 -21.79
C GLY A 709 11.62 10.56 -20.62
N VAL A 710 12.90 10.24 -20.88
CA VAL A 710 13.98 10.17 -19.88
C VAL A 710 14.08 11.45 -19.05
N LEU A 711 14.05 12.62 -19.69
CA LEU A 711 14.11 13.91 -18.98
C LEU A 711 12.81 14.17 -18.22
N THR A 712 11.66 13.97 -18.86
CA THR A 712 10.36 14.31 -18.26
C THR A 712 10.05 13.43 -17.06
N GLU A 713 10.40 12.14 -17.08
CA GLU A 713 10.21 11.24 -15.93
C GLU A 713 11.23 11.51 -14.83
N ALA A 714 12.49 11.81 -15.17
CA ALA A 714 13.49 12.16 -14.17
C ALA A 714 13.10 13.42 -13.39
N VAL A 715 12.67 14.48 -14.10
CA VAL A 715 12.19 15.73 -13.49
C VAL A 715 10.87 15.51 -12.75
N ARG A 716 9.96 14.66 -13.27
CA ARG A 716 8.70 14.34 -12.57
C ARG A 716 8.95 13.63 -11.24
N ARG A 717 9.94 12.73 -11.17
CA ARG A 717 10.35 12.03 -9.95
C ARG A 717 11.12 12.94 -8.99
N LYS A 718 11.93 13.87 -9.51
CA LYS A 718 12.73 14.82 -8.74
C LYS A 718 12.51 16.26 -9.25
N PRO A 719 11.37 16.88 -8.90
CA PRO A 719 11.02 18.21 -9.38
C PRO A 719 11.99 19.30 -8.89
N TYR A 720 12.65 19.07 -7.76
CA TYR A 720 13.65 19.95 -7.17
C TYR A 720 15.03 19.33 -7.36
N SER A 721 15.66 19.71 -8.48
CA SER A 721 16.88 19.09 -8.94
C SER A 721 17.73 20.08 -9.74
N VAL A 722 19.01 19.74 -9.92
CA VAL A 722 19.85 20.36 -10.95
C VAL A 722 19.82 19.43 -12.15
N VAL A 723 19.46 19.94 -13.33
CA VAL A 723 19.56 19.19 -14.59
C VAL A 723 20.87 19.57 -15.26
N LEU A 724 21.80 18.62 -15.33
CA LEU A 724 23.06 18.75 -16.04
C LEU A 724 22.91 18.14 -17.43
N LEU A 725 23.07 18.98 -18.45
CA LEU A 725 23.26 18.54 -19.83
C LEU A 725 24.78 18.48 -20.05
N ASP A 726 25.33 17.27 -20.10
CA ASP A 726 26.76 17.04 -20.23
C ASP A 726 27.14 16.77 -21.69
N GLU A 727 28.37 17.15 -22.08
CA GLU A 727 28.82 17.31 -23.48
C GLU A 727 28.05 18.39 -24.27
#